data_AF-A0A1F6MQ58-F1
#
_entry.id   AF-A0A1F6MQ58-F1
#
_cell.length_a   1.000
_cell.length_b   1.000
_cell.length_c   1.000
_cell.angle_alpha   90.00
_cell.angle_beta   90.00
_cell.angle_gamma   90.00
#
_symmetry.space_group_name_H-M   'P 1'
#
loop_
_entity.id
_entity.type
_entity.pdbx_description
1 polymer ?
#
loop_
_entity_poly.entity_id
_entity_poly.type
_entity_poly.pdbx_seq_one_letter_code
_entity_poly.pdbx_strand_id
1 'polypeptide(L)'
;MTKGKYMHLKTLDINGFKSFAQRTVLDFQGRINPEKGSGHGGRYSITSIVGPNGSGKSNIADAIRWVMGEQRMSILRAKKGDDIIFGGTDAKGKMGKAEVTMILDNADKRAPIEYEELVITRRFYSTGESEYLVNGNSVRLLDLQILLAQAQFGHGSYGVVGQGMIDEMLLQSSAERKDFFDEASGIKEFQIKRHQAALKLARTREHIQQADLLLNEVSPRLRSLSRQVKKLEQRQEIELSLRELQEQYFTTLFEYNKKHVDGLQTELERIEQNYTKLNTSIGGFQEELAAFARGESRQSVFDGLQRDYQDVMQKKNDLERERAILSGKMQTEYSKAGKQNIGWLENKIDALKKARESAQKDVAFAEKKQSEKQTRLSHDRQSLEEQSVAATALRGKVSGLEQQLTQRKSEQTFFQFTGLKAVQAILEERHQFGVVEGAVAQLGRVDEQFQLAMDVAAGSHISSIVVGDDRVAESCIAYLRKNQLGIATFLPLNKIQPRLVSEDVKRITKEKGVYGIASDLISCDKKFSNIFSYIFGNTLIVDNIDVARRIGIGKVRMVTLLGDVLETSGSMKGGYRKRYAQGLSFSSGSSPHALAGNAEALEEEIASLRKELDAAEIQQEKVRQATQELDAELRIATGEMRLLETKEHQLAAEIASLEQELSLHTMSPGEYDAAMKLMSESRDEIDRKMSAMEKQVVSAQKKIDAFHAEEEKKKQRMFEAQAALQKEQEKVNAVVQEKNQKRVELARFETKQEDLANEAYQETRETLASIISRGAPALSSDALESAQTEIQKLKYTLSLIGGIDEQVVLEYEETKSRHDGLVEQLDDLKSALEDLETLIVELDEMMKKKRDAAFQKIRKEFGRYFKILFDGGKADLVEVYGEEETGNSKLETREEGENSSAIRYQVSAIDGSEPRGGSKRISGKKALVGIDIIANPPGKKIKNIEALSGGEKTLTSLALVCAILHTNPSPFVVLDEVEAALDEANSLRFTNILVELAEQSQFILITHNRATMHASDALYGVTMGNDGMSKLVSVKLA
;
A
#
# COMPACT_ATOMS: atom_id res chain seq x y z
N MET A 1 44.19 70.58 -14.61
CA MET A 1 43.33 71.59 -15.27
C MET A 1 43.38 71.33 -16.77
N THR A 2 42.62 70.34 -17.20
CA THR A 2 42.35 70.04 -18.61
C THR A 2 41.58 71.23 -19.20
N LYS A 3 42.03 71.70 -20.37
CA LYS A 3 41.34 72.72 -21.18
C LYS A 3 40.01 72.13 -21.66
N GLY A 4 39.00 72.14 -20.78
CA GLY A 4 37.76 71.40 -20.93
C GLY A 4 36.74 72.12 -21.79
N LYS A 5 36.10 71.38 -22.70
CA LYS A 5 34.72 71.65 -23.09
C LYS A 5 33.89 71.51 -21.80
N TYR A 6 32.95 72.42 -21.52
CA TYR A 6 32.00 72.25 -20.42
C TYR A 6 30.57 72.39 -20.93
N MET A 7 29.65 71.68 -20.25
CA MET A 7 28.23 71.62 -20.56
C MET A 7 27.63 73.02 -20.67
N HIS A 8 26.79 73.22 -21.68
CA HIS A 8 26.03 74.45 -21.91
C HIS A 8 24.73 74.14 -22.64
N LEU A 9 23.75 75.04 -22.56
CA LEU A 9 22.53 74.93 -23.33
C LEU A 9 22.85 75.22 -24.81
N LYS A 10 22.54 74.27 -25.71
CA LYS A 10 22.69 74.45 -27.16
C LYS A 10 21.41 75.00 -27.76
N THR A 11 20.29 74.34 -27.48
CA THR A 11 19.03 74.63 -28.15
C THR A 11 17.85 74.47 -27.19
N LEU A 12 16.88 75.38 -27.30
CA LEU A 12 15.57 75.27 -26.67
C LEU A 12 14.50 75.30 -27.75
N ASP A 13 13.72 74.22 -27.85
CA ASP A 13 12.63 74.06 -28.80
C ASP A 13 11.30 74.07 -28.05
N ILE A 14 10.46 75.05 -28.37
CA ILE A 14 9.20 75.33 -27.68
C ILE A 14 8.05 75.17 -28.68
N ASN A 15 7.06 74.33 -28.35
CA ASN A 15 5.90 74.10 -29.20
C ASN A 15 4.61 74.02 -28.39
N GLY A 16 3.68 74.94 -28.62
CA GLY A 16 2.37 74.97 -27.96
C GLY A 16 2.41 75.31 -26.47
N PHE A 17 3.48 75.93 -26.01
CA PHE A 17 3.67 76.34 -24.62
C PHE A 17 3.28 77.81 -24.44
N LYS A 18 2.32 78.09 -23.55
CA LYS A 18 1.84 79.43 -23.19
C LYS A 18 1.54 80.34 -24.39
N SER A 19 2.39 81.32 -24.71
CA SER A 19 2.19 82.26 -25.82
C SER A 19 2.85 81.81 -27.13
N PHE A 20 3.59 80.69 -27.14
CA PHE A 20 4.30 80.14 -28.29
C PHE A 20 3.47 79.05 -28.97
N ALA A 21 2.52 79.46 -29.83
CA ALA A 21 1.66 78.51 -30.55
C ALA A 21 2.34 77.81 -31.74
N GLN A 22 3.43 78.35 -32.26
CA GLN A 22 4.22 77.75 -33.34
C GLN A 22 5.54 77.26 -32.77
N ARG A 23 6.10 76.19 -33.38
CA ARG A 23 7.41 75.67 -33.02
C ARG A 23 8.45 76.79 -33.11
N THR A 24 9.05 77.13 -31.99
CA THR A 24 10.01 78.22 -31.83
C THR A 24 11.31 77.65 -31.29
N VAL A 25 12.40 77.82 -32.03
CA VAL A 25 13.72 77.28 -31.69
C VAL A 25 14.67 78.43 -31.35
N LEU A 26 15.33 78.34 -30.20
CA LEU A 26 16.37 79.26 -29.74
C LEU A 26 17.71 78.52 -29.72
N ASP A 27 18.68 79.00 -30.48
CA ASP A 27 20.04 78.46 -30.50
C ASP A 27 20.98 79.34 -29.68
N PHE A 28 21.55 78.80 -28.63
CA PHE A 28 22.44 79.54 -27.74
C PHE A 28 23.89 79.31 -28.14
N GLN A 29 24.69 80.37 -28.09
CA GLN A 29 26.12 80.27 -28.37
C GLN A 29 26.83 79.63 -27.17
N GLY A 30 27.81 78.78 -27.45
CA GLY A 30 28.62 78.14 -26.43
C GLY A 30 29.71 79.08 -25.88
N ARG A 31 30.95 78.59 -25.86
CA ARG A 31 32.11 79.35 -25.38
C ARG A 31 32.68 80.26 -26.48
N ILE A 32 32.95 81.51 -26.13
CA ILE A 32 33.58 82.52 -26.97
C ILE A 32 35.09 82.56 -26.67
N ASN A 33 35.91 82.43 -27.70
CA ASN A 33 37.36 82.53 -27.58
C ASN A 33 37.78 84.01 -27.60
N PRO A 34 38.82 84.41 -26.83
CA PRO A 34 39.25 85.80 -26.82
C PRO A 34 39.79 86.21 -28.20
N GLU A 35 39.50 87.43 -28.62
CA GLU A 35 40.23 88.07 -29.71
C GLU A 35 41.72 88.15 -29.35
N LYS A 36 42.61 87.96 -30.34
CA LYS A 36 44.06 88.01 -30.13
C LYS A 36 44.45 89.39 -29.56
N GLY A 37 44.81 89.44 -28.27
CA GLY A 37 45.38 90.62 -27.61
C GLY A 37 44.55 91.23 -26.48
N SER A 38 43.37 90.70 -26.13
CA SER A 38 42.48 91.31 -25.13
C SER A 38 42.76 90.94 -23.66
N GLY A 39 43.74 90.08 -23.36
CA GLY A 39 44.17 89.77 -21.98
C GLY A 39 43.16 88.98 -21.12
N HIS A 40 41.98 88.63 -21.64
CA HIS A 40 40.95 87.86 -20.93
C HIS A 40 40.93 86.39 -21.41
N GLY A 41 40.67 85.43 -20.50
CA GLY A 41 40.45 84.03 -20.85
C GLY A 41 39.15 83.82 -21.63
N GLY A 42 38.99 82.70 -22.35
CA GLY A 42 37.73 82.41 -23.06
C GLY A 42 36.57 82.19 -22.10
N ARG A 43 35.43 82.83 -22.35
CA ARG A 43 34.21 82.83 -21.50
C ARG A 43 33.00 82.23 -22.23
N TYR A 44 31.97 81.82 -21.52
CA TYR A 44 30.66 81.48 -22.10
C TYR A 44 29.94 82.73 -22.62
N SER A 45 29.08 82.54 -23.62
CA SER A 45 28.27 83.64 -24.15
C SER A 45 27.26 84.13 -23.12
N ILE A 46 27.06 85.45 -23.10
CA ILE A 46 25.95 86.12 -22.45
C ILE A 46 24.90 86.41 -23.54
N THR A 47 23.77 85.74 -23.48
CA THR A 47 22.66 85.94 -24.42
C THR A 47 21.57 86.77 -23.75
N SER A 48 21.18 87.89 -24.35
CA SER A 48 20.06 88.71 -23.85
C SER A 48 18.80 88.52 -24.69
N ILE A 49 17.66 88.37 -24.02
CA ILE A 49 16.32 88.26 -24.58
C ILE A 49 15.59 89.56 -24.27
N VAL A 50 15.21 90.29 -25.32
CA VAL A 50 14.67 91.66 -25.26
C VAL A 50 13.35 91.77 -26.00
N GLY A 51 12.56 92.81 -25.72
CA GLY A 51 11.28 93.03 -26.39
C GLY A 51 10.28 93.79 -25.52
N PRO A 52 9.12 94.20 -26.08
CA PRO A 52 8.10 94.97 -25.36
C PRO A 52 7.53 94.20 -24.15
N ASN A 53 7.01 94.93 -23.16
CA ASN A 53 6.33 94.31 -22.02
C ASN A 53 5.11 93.51 -22.49
N GLY A 54 4.92 92.31 -21.95
CA GLY A 54 3.83 91.42 -22.36
C GLY A 54 4.07 90.60 -23.63
N SER A 55 5.22 90.71 -24.31
CA SER A 55 5.51 89.97 -25.55
C SER A 55 5.79 88.47 -25.37
N GLY A 56 5.84 87.98 -24.12
CA GLY A 56 6.10 86.58 -23.80
C GLY A 56 7.57 86.22 -23.56
N LYS A 57 8.47 87.19 -23.37
CA LYS A 57 9.90 86.97 -23.06
C LYS A 57 10.08 85.99 -21.89
N SER A 58 9.39 86.28 -20.79
CA SER A 58 9.49 85.52 -19.56
C SER A 58 8.91 84.10 -19.65
N ASN A 59 8.06 83.83 -20.66
CA ASN A 59 7.61 82.45 -20.93
C ASN A 59 8.75 81.54 -21.41
N ILE A 60 9.87 82.10 -21.90
CA ILE A 60 11.08 81.31 -22.24
C ILE A 60 11.75 80.78 -20.97
N ALA A 61 11.89 81.61 -19.93
CA ALA A 61 12.40 81.16 -18.63
C ALA A 61 11.45 80.12 -18.00
N ASP A 62 10.14 80.31 -18.13
CA ASP A 62 9.15 79.33 -17.65
C ASP A 62 9.24 78.00 -18.41
N ALA A 63 9.48 78.02 -19.72
CA ALA A 63 9.68 76.81 -20.52
C ALA A 63 10.89 76.01 -20.04
N ILE A 64 12.02 76.69 -19.77
CA ILE A 64 13.23 76.08 -19.22
C ILE A 64 12.98 75.49 -17.82
N ARG A 65 12.30 76.21 -16.91
CA ARG A 65 11.93 75.67 -15.59
C ARG A 65 11.04 74.44 -15.70
N TRP A 66 10.06 74.51 -16.61
CA TRP A 66 9.07 73.46 -16.78
C TRP A 66 9.71 72.16 -17.30
N VAL A 67 10.56 72.24 -18.32
CA VAL A 67 11.24 71.05 -18.86
C VAL A 67 12.25 70.43 -17.88
N MET A 68 12.87 71.22 -17.01
CA MET A 68 13.72 70.74 -15.92
C MET A 68 12.95 70.06 -14.77
N GLY A 69 11.61 70.06 -14.81
CA GLY A 69 10.79 69.28 -13.89
C GLY A 69 9.98 70.10 -12.88
N GLU A 70 9.99 71.43 -12.92
CA GLU A 70 9.20 72.27 -11.99
C GLU A 70 7.70 71.92 -12.06
N GLN A 71 7.09 71.65 -10.90
CA GLN A 71 5.68 71.26 -10.76
C GLN A 71 4.82 72.36 -10.16
N ARG A 72 5.41 73.35 -9.47
CA ARG A 72 4.66 74.42 -8.82
C ARG A 72 4.15 75.40 -9.87
N MET A 73 2.84 75.38 -10.10
CA MET A 73 2.16 76.25 -11.07
C MET A 73 2.36 77.74 -10.76
N SER A 74 2.43 78.10 -9.47
CA SER A 74 2.71 79.46 -9.02
C SER A 74 4.03 80.02 -9.56
N ILE A 75 5.11 79.22 -9.52
CA ILE A 75 6.44 79.59 -10.04
C ILE A 75 6.44 79.69 -11.57
N LEU A 76 5.68 78.80 -12.21
CA LEU A 76 5.48 78.82 -13.65
C LEU A 76 4.47 79.88 -14.09
N ARG A 77 4.04 80.82 -13.23
CA ARG A 77 3.06 81.88 -13.56
C ARG A 77 1.80 81.33 -14.24
N ALA A 78 1.29 80.22 -13.72
CA ALA A 78 0.10 79.51 -14.18
C ALA A 78 -0.83 79.22 -12.99
N LYS A 79 -2.15 79.15 -13.19
CA LYS A 79 -3.10 78.79 -12.12
C LYS A 79 -3.44 77.31 -12.16
N LYS A 80 -3.54 76.72 -13.36
CA LYS A 80 -3.83 75.31 -13.61
C LYS A 80 -2.87 74.73 -14.66
N GLY A 81 -2.72 73.40 -14.69
CA GLY A 81 -1.86 72.72 -15.65
C GLY A 81 -2.23 73.01 -17.12
N ASP A 82 -3.52 73.21 -17.39
CA ASP A 82 -4.03 73.62 -18.70
C ASP A 82 -3.48 74.96 -19.21
N ASP A 83 -3.12 75.88 -18.30
CA ASP A 83 -2.59 77.21 -18.66
C ASP A 83 -1.17 77.13 -19.23
N ILE A 84 -0.52 75.97 -19.13
CA ILE A 84 0.77 75.69 -19.74
C ILE A 84 0.63 75.51 -21.25
N ILE A 85 -0.52 75.00 -21.70
CA ILE A 85 -0.82 74.81 -23.13
C ILE A 85 -1.33 76.13 -23.71
N PHE A 86 -0.92 76.44 -24.94
CA PHE A 86 -1.41 77.62 -25.65
C PHE A 86 -2.94 77.64 -25.71
N GLY A 87 -3.53 78.63 -25.02
CA GLY A 87 -4.97 78.73 -24.76
C GLY A 87 -5.83 79.16 -25.96
N GLY A 88 -5.22 79.55 -27.08
CA GLY A 88 -5.91 80.06 -28.27
C GLY A 88 -5.92 81.58 -28.39
N THR A 89 -5.99 82.09 -29.61
CA THR A 89 -6.25 83.49 -29.99
C THR A 89 -7.26 83.53 -31.14
N ASP A 90 -7.77 84.72 -31.51
CA ASP A 90 -8.69 84.88 -32.65
C ASP A 90 -8.12 84.34 -33.99
N ALA A 91 -6.78 84.26 -34.09
CA ALA A 91 -6.07 83.76 -35.26
C ALA A 91 -5.78 82.25 -35.21
N LYS A 92 -5.79 81.60 -34.03
CA LYS A 92 -5.39 80.19 -33.87
C LYS A 92 -6.05 79.54 -32.65
N GLY A 93 -6.69 78.39 -32.82
CA GLY A 93 -7.34 77.64 -31.72
C GLY A 93 -6.38 77.11 -30.64
N LYS A 94 -6.94 76.70 -29.49
CA LYS A 94 -6.21 76.05 -28.38
C LYS A 94 -5.43 74.84 -28.90
N MET A 95 -4.18 74.67 -28.46
CA MET A 95 -3.37 73.51 -28.82
C MET A 95 -3.74 72.28 -27.96
N GLY A 96 -3.56 71.07 -28.52
CA GLY A 96 -3.84 69.81 -27.81
C GLY A 96 -2.69 69.35 -26.90
N LYS A 97 -1.49 69.92 -27.06
CA LYS A 97 -0.33 69.63 -26.21
C LYS A 97 0.62 70.82 -26.12
N ALA A 98 1.34 70.90 -25.01
CA ALA A 98 2.57 71.66 -24.87
C ALA A 98 3.77 70.70 -24.89
N GLU A 99 4.81 71.08 -25.62
CA GLU A 99 6.05 70.32 -25.72
C GLU A 99 7.23 71.29 -25.65
N VAL A 100 8.15 71.02 -24.75
CA VAL A 100 9.41 71.77 -24.62
C VAL A 100 10.54 70.78 -24.63
N THR A 101 11.52 71.01 -25.51
CA THR A 101 12.74 70.21 -25.61
C THR A 101 13.95 71.09 -25.35
N MET A 102 14.78 70.67 -24.39
CA MET A 102 16.01 71.33 -24.01
C MET A 102 17.20 70.42 -24.37
N ILE A 103 18.13 70.93 -25.17
CA ILE A 103 19.29 70.20 -25.66
C ILE A 103 20.55 70.83 -25.07
N LEU A 104 21.31 70.06 -24.28
CA LEU A 104 22.58 70.47 -23.70
C LEU A 104 23.75 69.74 -24.33
N ASP A 105 24.87 70.45 -24.49
CA ASP A 105 26.17 69.82 -24.73
C ASP A 105 26.59 69.05 -23.47
N ASN A 106 26.93 67.78 -23.59
CA ASN A 106 27.44 66.94 -22.50
C ASN A 106 28.81 66.34 -22.86
N ALA A 107 29.63 67.06 -23.64
CA ALA A 107 30.95 66.58 -24.03
C ALA A 107 31.91 66.41 -22.83
N ASP A 108 31.61 67.07 -21.70
CA ASP A 108 32.34 66.98 -20.44
C ASP A 108 31.89 65.82 -19.54
N LYS A 109 30.86 65.07 -19.96
CA LYS A 109 30.26 63.95 -19.23
C LYS A 109 29.80 64.33 -17.81
N ARG A 110 29.39 65.58 -17.62
CA ARG A 110 28.84 66.06 -16.34
C ARG A 110 27.51 65.38 -16.02
N ALA A 111 26.67 65.14 -17.03
CA ALA A 111 25.59 64.18 -16.92
C ALA A 111 26.12 62.77 -17.24
N PRO A 112 25.88 61.76 -16.38
CA PRO A 112 26.38 60.40 -16.57
C PRO A 112 25.58 59.62 -17.61
N ILE A 113 25.59 60.12 -18.85
CA ILE A 113 25.02 59.47 -20.02
C ILE A 113 26.11 59.20 -21.06
N GLU A 114 25.94 58.11 -21.82
CA GLU A 114 26.90 57.72 -22.87
C GLU A 114 26.93 58.71 -24.04
N TYR A 115 25.87 59.47 -24.24
CA TYR A 115 25.75 60.45 -25.32
C TYR A 115 26.51 61.76 -25.03
N GLU A 116 27.02 62.39 -26.09
CA GLU A 116 27.65 63.72 -26.01
C GLU A 116 26.63 64.86 -25.92
N GLU A 117 25.33 64.55 -26.04
CA GLU A 117 24.24 65.50 -25.88
C GLU A 117 23.18 64.93 -24.92
N LEU A 118 22.69 65.80 -24.05
CA LEU A 118 21.57 65.52 -23.15
C LEU A 118 20.33 66.23 -23.69
N VAL A 119 19.34 65.44 -24.11
CA VAL A 119 18.07 65.92 -24.66
C VAL A 119 16.97 65.64 -23.66
N ILE A 120 16.43 66.69 -23.04
CA ILE A 120 15.32 66.57 -22.09
C ILE A 120 14.07 67.11 -22.77
N THR A 121 13.04 66.28 -22.91
CA THR A 121 11.74 66.66 -23.46
C THR A 121 10.66 66.50 -22.41
N ARG A 122 9.83 67.51 -22.23
CA ARG A 122 8.60 67.41 -21.43
C ARG A 122 7.39 67.63 -22.33
N ARG A 123 6.43 66.71 -22.24
CA ARG A 123 5.14 66.78 -22.95
C ARG A 123 4.01 66.83 -21.94
N PHE A 124 3.03 67.67 -22.20
CA PHE A 124 1.78 67.70 -21.46
C PHE A 124 0.61 67.83 -22.42
N TYR A 125 -0.31 66.89 -22.31
CA TYR A 125 -1.47 66.77 -23.19
C TYR A 125 -2.70 67.39 -22.51
N SER A 126 -3.65 67.87 -23.31
CA SER A 126 -4.92 68.41 -22.79
C SER A 126 -5.78 67.37 -22.07
N THR A 127 -5.41 66.09 -22.12
CA THR A 127 -6.01 64.98 -21.35
C THR A 127 -5.54 64.94 -19.89
N GLY A 128 -4.51 65.73 -19.53
CA GLY A 128 -3.88 65.74 -18.21
C GLY A 128 -2.65 64.83 -18.10
N GLU A 129 -2.34 64.04 -19.14
CA GLU A 129 -1.16 63.19 -19.19
C GLU A 129 0.13 64.03 -19.33
N SER A 130 1.14 63.71 -18.52
CA SER A 130 2.47 64.33 -18.55
C SER A 130 3.55 63.26 -18.74
N GLU A 131 4.48 63.51 -19.66
CA GLU A 131 5.59 62.59 -19.95
C GLU A 131 6.93 63.34 -19.93
N TYR A 132 7.94 62.69 -19.36
CA TYR A 132 9.33 63.11 -19.45
C TYR A 132 10.10 62.14 -20.32
N LEU A 133 10.88 62.68 -21.25
CA LEU A 133 11.78 61.90 -22.08
C LEU A 133 13.21 62.41 -21.94
N VAL A 134 14.15 61.50 -21.72
CA VAL A 134 15.59 61.78 -21.77
C VAL A 134 16.18 60.99 -22.93
N ASN A 135 16.76 61.69 -23.89
CA ASN A 135 17.30 61.15 -25.13
C ASN A 135 16.29 60.23 -25.86
N GLY A 136 15.01 60.59 -25.81
CA GLY A 136 13.90 59.86 -26.43
C GLY A 136 13.29 58.73 -25.58
N ASN A 137 13.90 58.35 -24.46
CA ASN A 137 13.38 57.31 -23.58
C ASN A 137 12.49 57.90 -22.48
N SER A 138 11.34 57.30 -22.22
CA SER A 138 10.46 57.70 -21.12
C SER A 138 11.13 57.46 -19.77
N VAL A 139 11.18 58.49 -18.92
CA VAL A 139 11.78 58.43 -17.59
C VAL A 139 10.81 58.96 -16.53
N ARG A 140 10.96 58.50 -15.29
CA ARG A 140 10.20 59.08 -14.18
C ARG A 140 10.80 60.43 -13.81
N LEU A 141 9.97 61.32 -13.27
CA LEU A 141 10.44 62.63 -12.77
C LEU A 141 11.62 62.44 -11.81
N LEU A 142 11.53 61.52 -10.84
CA LEU A 142 12.60 61.28 -9.86
C LEU A 142 13.95 60.93 -10.52
N ASP A 143 13.95 60.09 -11.54
CA ASP A 143 15.17 59.69 -12.26
C ASP A 143 15.77 60.88 -13.02
N LEU A 144 14.91 61.72 -13.62
CA LEU A 144 15.31 62.99 -14.19
C LEU A 144 15.90 63.93 -13.12
N GLN A 145 15.30 64.04 -11.93
CA GLN A 145 15.84 64.89 -10.85
C GLN A 145 17.21 64.39 -10.36
N ILE A 146 17.42 63.07 -10.28
CA ILE A 146 18.73 62.49 -9.92
C ILE A 146 19.77 62.80 -10.99
N LEU A 147 19.41 62.62 -12.28
CA LEU A 147 20.29 62.90 -13.41
C LEU A 147 20.71 64.37 -13.45
N LEU A 148 19.74 65.26 -13.22
CA LEU A 148 19.93 66.70 -13.11
C LEU A 148 20.80 67.07 -11.90
N ALA A 149 20.54 66.51 -10.73
CA ALA A 149 21.37 66.70 -9.53
C ALA A 149 22.82 66.23 -9.72
N GLN A 150 23.03 65.11 -10.43
CA GLN A 150 24.37 64.61 -10.79
C GLN A 150 25.11 65.57 -11.72
N ALA A 151 24.40 66.13 -12.70
CA ALA A 151 24.93 67.16 -13.56
C ALA A 151 25.07 68.54 -12.88
N GLN A 152 24.69 68.64 -11.60
CA GLN A 152 24.71 69.82 -10.74
C GLN A 152 23.79 70.96 -11.21
N PHE A 153 22.68 70.65 -11.89
CA PHE A 153 21.64 71.62 -12.25
C PHE A 153 20.26 70.99 -12.21
N GLY A 154 19.23 71.67 -11.69
CA GLY A 154 17.83 71.24 -11.83
C GLY A 154 17.20 70.42 -10.69
N HIS A 155 16.99 71.05 -9.51
CA HIS A 155 15.67 71.19 -8.87
C HIS A 155 15.75 71.98 -7.56
N GLY A 156 15.27 73.24 -7.62
CA GLY A 156 15.35 74.29 -6.58
C GLY A 156 16.08 75.58 -7.03
N SER A 157 16.39 75.65 -8.34
CA SER A 157 16.25 76.84 -9.20
C SER A 157 17.17 78.04 -8.96
N TYR A 158 18.37 77.87 -8.41
CA TYR A 158 19.38 78.96 -8.54
C TYR A 158 19.89 79.11 -9.99
N GLY A 159 19.71 78.10 -10.84
CA GLY A 159 20.01 78.16 -12.27
C GLY A 159 18.98 78.91 -13.12
N VAL A 160 17.76 79.13 -12.63
CA VAL A 160 16.76 79.99 -13.30
C VAL A 160 16.14 80.92 -12.27
N VAL A 161 16.73 82.11 -12.15
CA VAL A 161 16.35 83.13 -11.18
C VAL A 161 15.35 84.07 -11.81
N GLY A 162 14.18 84.23 -11.19
CA GLY A 162 13.12 85.10 -11.71
C GLY A 162 12.81 86.27 -10.79
N GLN A 163 12.07 87.22 -11.34
CA GLN A 163 11.49 88.33 -10.60
C GLN A 163 10.68 87.80 -9.39
N GLY A 164 10.97 88.33 -8.19
CA GLY A 164 10.38 87.89 -6.92
C GLY A 164 11.13 86.77 -6.19
N MET A 165 11.74 85.81 -6.91
CA MET A 165 12.54 84.73 -6.30
C MET A 165 13.80 85.27 -5.61
N ILE A 166 14.37 86.34 -6.15
CA ILE A 166 15.54 87.04 -5.57
C ILE A 166 15.21 87.60 -4.19
N ASP A 167 14.07 88.27 -4.04
CA ASP A 167 13.69 88.87 -2.75
C ASP A 167 13.19 87.81 -1.75
N GLU A 168 12.56 86.73 -2.24
CA GLU A 168 12.10 85.59 -1.43
C GLU A 168 13.26 84.87 -0.73
N MET A 169 14.42 84.75 -1.38
CA MET A 169 15.59 84.06 -0.82
C MET A 169 16.10 84.66 0.51
N LEU A 170 15.95 85.97 0.72
CA LEU A 170 16.31 86.61 1.99
C LEU A 170 15.16 86.56 3.02
N LEU A 171 13.92 86.48 2.55
CA LEU A 171 12.71 86.49 3.38
C LEU A 171 12.30 85.11 3.87
N GLN A 172 12.84 84.04 3.29
CA GLN A 172 12.67 82.66 3.76
C GLN A 172 13.14 82.47 5.20
N SER A 173 12.55 81.49 5.89
CA SER A 173 12.98 81.09 7.23
C SER A 173 14.40 80.51 7.22
N SER A 174 15.08 80.50 8.38
CA SER A 174 16.44 79.95 8.47
C SER A 174 16.52 78.47 8.04
N ALA A 175 15.44 77.69 8.22
CA ALA A 175 15.36 76.30 7.79
C ALA A 175 15.22 76.15 6.27
N GLU A 176 14.36 76.94 5.63
CA GLU A 176 14.22 76.95 4.17
C GLU A 176 15.50 77.43 3.48
N ARG A 177 16.17 78.43 4.06
CA ARG A 177 17.50 78.85 3.61
C ARG A 177 18.50 77.69 3.68
N LYS A 178 18.50 76.91 4.76
CA LYS A 178 19.36 75.72 4.87
C LYS A 178 19.10 74.72 3.74
N ASP A 179 17.85 74.46 3.39
CA ASP A 179 17.53 73.56 2.27
C ASP A 179 18.10 74.08 0.94
N PHE A 180 18.03 75.39 0.72
CA PHE A 180 18.64 76.04 -0.45
C PHE A 180 20.18 75.91 -0.46
N PHE A 181 20.84 76.08 0.69
CA PHE A 181 22.30 75.90 0.80
C PHE A 181 22.72 74.43 0.67
N ASP A 182 21.93 73.50 1.18
CA ASP A 182 22.16 72.06 0.99
C ASP A 182 22.10 71.73 -0.52
N GLU A 183 21.16 72.28 -1.27
CA GLU A 183 21.14 72.15 -2.73
C GLU A 183 22.37 72.81 -3.39
N ALA A 184 22.69 74.04 -3.01
CA ALA A 184 23.85 74.78 -3.51
C ALA A 184 25.18 74.05 -3.21
N SER A 185 25.25 73.27 -2.14
CA SER A 185 26.42 72.45 -1.79
C SER A 185 26.56 71.17 -2.63
N GLY A 186 25.55 70.85 -3.45
CA GLY A 186 25.55 69.68 -4.33
C GLY A 186 25.44 68.36 -3.57
N ILE A 187 24.86 68.32 -2.37
CA ILE A 187 24.64 67.09 -1.61
C ILE A 187 23.30 66.40 -1.93
N LYS A 188 22.46 67.02 -2.77
CA LYS A 188 21.09 66.55 -3.05
C LYS A 188 21.01 65.13 -3.59
N GLU A 189 21.94 64.73 -4.47
CA GLU A 189 22.02 63.35 -4.97
C GLU A 189 22.17 62.34 -3.83
N PHE A 190 23.10 62.62 -2.91
CA PHE A 190 23.37 61.76 -1.76
C PHE A 190 22.18 61.73 -0.78
N GLN A 191 21.45 62.84 -0.63
CA GLN A 191 20.21 62.87 0.17
C GLN A 191 19.12 61.96 -0.43
N ILE A 192 18.94 61.99 -1.75
CA ILE A 192 17.97 61.13 -2.45
C ILE A 192 18.38 59.66 -2.31
N LYS A 193 19.65 59.33 -2.56
CA LYS A 193 20.19 57.97 -2.41
C LYS A 193 20.04 57.45 -0.98
N ARG A 194 20.32 58.29 0.02
CA ARG A 194 20.14 57.94 1.43
C ARG A 194 18.69 57.63 1.75
N HIS A 195 17.76 58.46 1.29
CA HIS A 195 16.32 58.24 1.49
C HIS A 195 15.86 56.92 0.84
N GLN A 196 16.31 56.62 -0.37
CA GLN A 196 16.02 55.35 -1.05
C GLN A 196 16.58 54.14 -0.29
N ALA A 197 17.84 54.24 0.18
CA ALA A 197 18.46 53.18 0.98
C ALA A 197 17.68 52.93 2.28
N ALA A 198 17.24 54.00 2.96
CA ALA A 198 16.43 53.91 4.17
C ALA A 198 15.06 53.24 3.93
N LEU A 199 14.38 53.59 2.83
CA LEU A 199 13.12 52.94 2.44
C LEU A 199 13.33 51.45 2.12
N LYS A 200 14.41 51.11 1.41
CA LYS A 200 14.74 49.72 1.08
C LYS A 200 15.03 48.91 2.34
N LEU A 201 15.80 49.49 3.26
CA LEU A 201 16.12 48.89 4.56
C LEU A 201 14.86 48.62 5.39
N ALA A 202 13.91 49.56 5.43
CA ALA A 202 12.63 49.36 6.11
C ALA A 202 11.83 48.18 5.53
N ARG A 203 11.79 48.05 4.20
CA ARG A 203 11.14 46.90 3.52
C ARG A 203 11.87 45.59 3.79
N THR A 204 13.20 45.58 3.73
CA THR A 204 14.00 44.38 4.04
C THR A 204 13.74 43.90 5.46
N ARG A 205 13.61 44.81 6.45
CA ARG A 205 13.23 44.45 7.82
C ARG A 205 11.85 43.78 7.90
N GLU A 206 10.86 44.30 7.18
CA GLU A 206 9.53 43.70 7.10
C GLU A 206 9.57 42.29 6.49
N HIS A 207 10.35 42.09 5.41
CA HIS A 207 10.51 40.78 4.77
C HIS A 207 11.19 39.76 5.69
N ILE A 208 12.23 40.17 6.44
CA ILE A 208 12.88 39.31 7.44
C ILE A 208 11.87 38.87 8.50
N GLN A 209 11.05 39.79 9.01
CA GLN A 209 10.02 39.47 10.00
C GLN A 209 8.99 38.47 9.45
N GLN A 210 8.58 38.62 8.20
CA GLN A 210 7.67 37.66 7.54
C GLN A 210 8.32 36.28 7.37
N ALA A 211 9.59 36.23 6.95
CA ALA A 211 10.33 34.97 6.80
C ALA A 211 10.52 34.25 8.15
N ASP A 212 10.82 34.98 9.23
CA ASP A 212 10.91 34.44 10.59
C ASP A 212 9.59 33.84 11.08
N LEU A 213 8.45 34.48 10.77
CA LEU A 213 7.13 33.93 11.11
C LEU A 213 6.86 32.60 10.39
N LEU A 214 7.17 32.54 9.09
CA LEU A 214 7.03 31.32 8.29
C LEU A 214 7.95 30.20 8.81
N LEU A 215 9.19 30.52 9.17
CA LEU A 215 10.13 29.56 9.77
C LEU A 215 9.64 29.03 11.12
N ASN A 216 9.07 29.90 11.96
CA ASN A 216 8.50 29.49 13.25
C ASN A 216 7.26 28.60 13.11
N GLU A 217 6.50 28.72 12.01
CA GLU A 217 5.39 27.83 11.69
C GLU A 217 5.88 26.47 11.16
N VAL A 218 6.87 26.46 10.28
CA VAL A 218 7.38 25.24 9.62
C VAL A 218 8.24 24.40 10.56
N SER A 219 9.03 25.02 11.45
CA SER A 219 10.00 24.34 12.31
C SER A 219 9.39 23.29 13.27
N PRO A 220 8.25 23.53 13.95
CA PRO A 220 7.58 22.51 14.76
C PRO A 220 7.05 21.34 13.92
N ARG A 221 6.49 21.61 12.73
CA ARG A 221 5.96 20.60 11.81
C ARG A 221 7.08 19.69 11.30
N LEU A 222 8.22 20.28 10.90
CA LEU A 222 9.42 19.54 10.48
C LEU A 222 9.97 18.64 11.61
N ARG A 223 10.01 19.12 12.86
CA ARG A 223 10.44 18.31 14.01
C ARG A 223 9.50 17.13 14.28
N SER A 224 8.21 17.31 14.11
CA SER A 224 7.22 16.23 14.23
C SER A 224 7.40 15.20 13.11
N LEU A 225 7.45 15.64 11.85
CA LEU A 225 7.67 14.80 10.67
C LEU A 225 8.99 14.02 10.76
N SER A 226 10.08 14.66 11.19
CA SER A 226 11.37 13.99 11.40
C SER A 226 11.31 12.84 12.40
N ARG A 227 10.55 12.99 13.50
CA ARG A 227 10.33 11.90 14.46
C ARG A 227 9.50 10.76 13.85
N GLN A 228 8.55 11.07 12.98
CA GLN A 228 7.74 10.09 12.29
C GLN A 228 8.57 9.32 11.26
N VAL A 229 9.38 10.01 10.45
CA VAL A 229 10.32 9.39 9.50
C VAL A 229 11.32 8.48 10.21
N LYS A 230 11.91 8.92 11.32
CA LYS A 230 12.83 8.08 12.11
C LYS A 230 12.16 6.82 12.69
N LYS A 231 10.87 6.90 13.03
CA LYS A 231 10.08 5.72 13.43
C LYS A 231 9.79 4.80 12.24
N LEU A 232 9.60 5.33 11.03
CA LEU A 232 9.41 4.54 9.81
C LEU A 232 10.70 3.80 9.42
N GLU A 233 11.86 4.44 9.53
CA GLU A 233 13.17 3.79 9.33
C GLU A 233 13.37 2.64 10.31
N GLN A 234 13.13 2.87 11.61
CA GLN A 234 13.18 1.82 12.63
C GLN A 234 12.19 0.68 12.33
N ARG A 235 10.99 1.00 11.85
CA ARG A 235 10.02 -0.02 11.43
C ARG A 235 10.58 -0.87 10.28
N GLN A 236 11.20 -0.25 9.28
CA GLN A 236 11.76 -0.96 8.13
C GLN A 236 12.88 -1.93 8.56
N GLU A 237 13.76 -1.53 9.48
CA GLU A 237 14.78 -2.42 10.06
C GLU A 237 14.16 -3.60 10.84
N ILE A 238 13.10 -3.34 11.61
CA ILE A 238 12.36 -4.37 12.36
C ILE A 238 11.64 -5.31 11.40
N GLU A 239 11.02 -4.82 10.32
CA GLU A 239 10.37 -5.65 9.29
C GLU A 239 11.36 -6.56 8.58
N LEU A 240 12.55 -6.05 8.23
CA LEU A 240 13.63 -6.83 7.65
C LEU A 240 14.09 -7.94 8.60
N SER A 241 14.37 -7.57 9.86
CA SER A 241 14.80 -8.51 10.90
C SER A 241 13.75 -9.58 11.18
N LEU A 242 12.48 -9.19 11.23
CA LEU A 242 11.34 -10.10 11.42
C LEU A 242 11.25 -11.10 10.26
N ARG A 243 11.39 -10.61 9.03
CA ARG A 243 11.33 -11.45 7.83
C ARG A 243 12.48 -12.46 7.80
N GLU A 244 13.71 -12.04 8.02
CA GLU A 244 14.87 -12.94 8.05
C GLU A 244 14.70 -14.04 9.10
N LEU A 245 14.26 -13.67 10.30
CA LEU A 245 14.06 -14.61 11.40
C LEU A 245 12.89 -15.57 11.14
N GLN A 246 11.79 -15.09 10.55
CA GLN A 246 10.68 -15.92 10.10
C GLN A 246 11.10 -16.90 8.99
N GLU A 247 11.87 -16.44 8.00
CA GLU A 247 12.36 -17.31 6.92
C GLU A 247 13.25 -18.43 7.48
N GLN A 248 14.16 -18.13 8.41
CA GLN A 248 14.98 -19.13 9.10
C GLN A 248 14.12 -20.10 9.94
N TYR A 249 13.15 -19.58 10.70
CA TYR A 249 12.26 -20.38 11.55
C TYR A 249 11.45 -21.38 10.72
N PHE A 250 10.75 -20.91 9.68
CA PHE A 250 9.92 -21.76 8.82
C PHE A 250 10.76 -22.75 8.01
N THR A 251 11.94 -22.35 7.53
CA THR A 251 12.86 -23.26 6.82
C THR A 251 13.30 -24.40 7.73
N THR A 252 13.67 -24.10 8.97
CA THR A 252 14.12 -25.12 9.94
C THR A 252 13.01 -26.13 10.27
N LEU A 253 11.78 -25.64 10.53
CA LEU A 253 10.64 -26.50 10.79
C LEU A 253 10.25 -27.34 9.56
N PHE A 254 10.34 -26.77 8.37
CA PHE A 254 10.09 -27.50 7.13
C PHE A 254 11.10 -28.62 6.92
N GLU A 255 12.39 -28.35 7.08
CA GLU A 255 13.44 -29.37 6.94
C GLU A 255 13.29 -30.48 7.97
N TYR A 256 12.97 -30.14 9.22
CA TYR A 256 12.68 -31.11 10.28
C TYR A 256 11.50 -32.01 9.89
N ASN A 257 10.35 -31.43 9.55
CA ASN A 257 9.16 -32.20 9.18
C ASN A 257 9.40 -33.04 7.92
N LYS A 258 10.07 -32.47 6.90
CA LYS A 258 10.40 -33.17 5.66
C LYS A 258 11.28 -34.39 5.90
N LYS A 259 12.32 -34.25 6.73
CA LYS A 259 13.19 -35.38 7.11
C LYS A 259 12.41 -36.51 7.79
N HIS A 260 11.42 -36.18 8.62
CA HIS A 260 10.53 -37.16 9.24
C HIS A 260 9.59 -37.83 8.23
N VAL A 261 8.99 -37.05 7.32
CA VAL A 261 8.14 -37.58 6.24
C VAL A 261 8.92 -38.54 5.34
N ASP A 262 10.08 -38.12 4.84
CA ASP A 262 10.93 -38.93 3.96
C ASP A 262 11.41 -40.22 4.67
N GLY A 263 11.77 -40.12 5.95
CA GLY A 263 12.15 -41.27 6.78
C GLY A 263 11.00 -42.27 6.98
N LEU A 264 9.81 -41.79 7.32
CA LEU A 264 8.62 -42.61 7.50
C LEU A 264 8.17 -43.26 6.19
N GLN A 265 8.24 -42.56 5.06
CA GLN A 265 7.95 -43.13 3.74
C GLN A 265 8.91 -44.29 3.41
N THR A 266 10.20 -44.12 3.67
CA THR A 266 11.21 -45.17 3.46
C THR A 266 10.97 -46.40 4.36
N GLU A 267 10.57 -46.18 5.63
CA GLU A 267 10.19 -47.28 6.53
C GLU A 267 8.93 -48.00 6.03
N LEU A 268 7.92 -47.25 5.58
CA LEU A 268 6.68 -47.81 5.04
C LEU A 268 6.92 -48.67 3.81
N GLU A 269 7.79 -48.24 2.90
CA GLU A 269 8.17 -49.04 1.72
C GLU A 269 8.83 -50.37 2.12
N ARG A 270 9.70 -50.38 3.14
CA ARG A 270 10.31 -51.62 3.67
C ARG A 270 9.26 -52.54 4.28
N ILE A 271 8.32 -51.99 5.03
CA ILE A 271 7.21 -52.75 5.64
C ILE A 271 6.29 -53.32 4.54
N GLU A 272 6.00 -52.56 3.48
CA GLU A 272 5.23 -52.98 2.31
C GLU A 272 5.89 -54.17 1.59
N GLN A 273 7.22 -54.12 1.40
CA GLN A 273 8.00 -55.22 0.84
C GLN A 273 8.00 -56.47 1.73
N ASN A 274 8.02 -56.30 3.05
CA ASN A 274 7.90 -57.43 3.98
C ASN A 274 6.49 -58.04 3.94
N TYR A 275 5.44 -57.20 3.97
CA TYR A 275 4.05 -57.63 3.86
C TYR A 275 3.82 -58.46 2.60
N THR A 276 4.29 -57.98 1.44
CA THR A 276 4.14 -58.70 0.17
C THR A 276 4.84 -60.06 0.19
N LYS A 277 6.09 -60.15 0.67
CA LYS A 277 6.81 -61.44 0.83
C LYS A 277 6.05 -62.44 1.70
N LEU A 278 5.57 -61.98 2.86
CA LEU A 278 4.80 -62.82 3.78
C LEU A 278 3.48 -63.29 3.17
N ASN A 279 2.78 -62.42 2.44
CA ASN A 279 1.51 -62.75 1.79
C ASN A 279 1.72 -63.76 0.63
N THR A 280 2.84 -63.68 -0.09
CA THR A 280 3.24 -64.70 -1.07
C THR A 280 3.49 -66.06 -0.40
N SER A 281 4.16 -66.09 0.76
CA SER A 281 4.35 -67.33 1.54
C SER A 281 3.03 -67.94 2.00
N ILE A 282 2.08 -67.13 2.48
CA ILE A 282 0.72 -67.58 2.84
C ILE A 282 0.02 -68.21 1.64
N GLY A 283 0.10 -67.58 0.46
CA GLY A 283 -0.47 -68.15 -0.77
C GLY A 283 0.11 -69.53 -1.10
N GLY A 284 1.42 -69.73 -0.94
CA GLY A 284 2.07 -71.03 -1.14
C GLY A 284 1.56 -72.11 -0.18
N PHE A 285 1.43 -71.80 1.11
CA PHE A 285 0.88 -72.75 2.11
C PHE A 285 -0.61 -73.04 1.87
N GLN A 286 -1.40 -72.06 1.42
CA GLN A 286 -2.81 -72.26 1.06
C GLN A 286 -2.98 -73.15 -0.17
N GLU A 287 -2.15 -72.99 -1.19
CA GLU A 287 -2.13 -73.89 -2.36
C GLU A 287 -1.74 -75.31 -1.98
N GLU A 288 -0.76 -75.48 -1.08
CA GLU A 288 -0.34 -76.78 -0.56
C GLU A 288 -1.49 -77.49 0.18
N LEU A 289 -2.20 -76.77 1.07
CA LEU A 289 -3.39 -77.29 1.79
C LEU A 289 -4.55 -77.60 0.84
N ALA A 290 -4.78 -76.77 -0.18
CA ALA A 290 -5.81 -77.02 -1.21
C ALA A 290 -5.47 -78.23 -2.10
N ALA A 291 -4.19 -78.55 -2.29
CA ALA A 291 -3.77 -79.78 -2.97
C ALA A 291 -4.07 -81.02 -2.11
N PHE A 292 -3.87 -80.94 -0.78
CA PHE A 292 -4.22 -82.02 0.14
C PHE A 292 -5.74 -82.26 0.25
N ALA A 293 -6.57 -81.24 0.06
CA ALA A 293 -8.03 -81.36 0.08
C ALA A 293 -8.62 -82.02 -1.19
N ARG A 294 -7.91 -81.98 -2.32
CA ARG A 294 -8.38 -82.47 -3.64
C ARG A 294 -8.15 -83.96 -3.92
N GLY A 295 -7.53 -84.71 -3.01
CA GLY A 295 -7.35 -86.16 -3.17
C GLY A 295 -8.69 -86.90 -3.14
N GLU A 296 -8.96 -87.71 -4.17
CA GLU A 296 -10.17 -88.54 -4.30
C GLU A 296 -10.50 -89.37 -3.06
N SER A 297 -11.78 -89.76 -2.93
CA SER A 297 -12.41 -90.44 -1.79
C SER A 297 -11.52 -91.51 -1.14
N ARG A 298 -10.73 -91.07 -0.15
CA ARG A 298 -9.81 -91.87 0.69
C ARG A 298 -10.53 -93.04 1.34
N GLN A 299 -11.81 -92.83 1.66
CA GLN A 299 -12.70 -93.83 2.22
C GLN A 299 -12.89 -95.02 1.27
N SER A 300 -13.04 -94.77 -0.04
CA SER A 300 -13.30 -95.85 -1.01
C SER A 300 -12.10 -96.80 -1.20
N VAL A 301 -10.87 -96.27 -1.15
CA VAL A 301 -9.63 -97.06 -1.31
C VAL A 301 -9.35 -97.87 -0.05
N PHE A 302 -9.55 -97.27 1.13
CA PHE A 302 -9.43 -97.96 2.40
C PHE A 302 -10.50 -99.05 2.54
N ASP A 303 -11.76 -98.75 2.22
CA ASP A 303 -12.87 -99.71 2.26
C ASP A 303 -12.61 -100.90 1.31
N GLY A 304 -11.98 -100.67 0.16
CA GLY A 304 -11.56 -101.74 -0.76
C GLY A 304 -10.49 -102.67 -0.15
N LEU A 305 -9.43 -102.10 0.42
CA LEU A 305 -8.36 -102.87 1.08
C LEU A 305 -8.86 -103.60 2.35
N GLN A 306 -9.76 -102.97 3.10
CA GLN A 306 -10.41 -103.54 4.28
C GLN A 306 -11.29 -104.74 3.90
N ARG A 307 -12.07 -104.63 2.82
CA ARG A 307 -12.86 -105.74 2.26
C ARG A 307 -11.96 -106.89 1.82
N ASP A 308 -10.87 -106.62 1.10
CA ASP A 308 -9.92 -107.65 0.66
C ASP A 308 -9.30 -108.40 1.86
N TYR A 309 -8.93 -107.68 2.93
CA TYR A 309 -8.42 -108.30 4.16
C TYR A 309 -9.49 -109.13 4.87
N GLN A 310 -10.72 -108.61 4.99
CA GLN A 310 -11.85 -109.32 5.60
C GLN A 310 -12.19 -110.60 4.83
N ASP A 311 -12.24 -110.55 3.50
CA ASP A 311 -12.52 -111.70 2.64
C ASP A 311 -11.46 -112.81 2.81
N VAL A 312 -10.19 -112.43 2.84
CA VAL A 312 -9.08 -113.40 3.00
C VAL A 312 -9.04 -113.95 4.42
N MET A 313 -9.27 -113.12 5.44
CA MET A 313 -9.36 -113.55 6.84
C MET A 313 -10.56 -114.45 7.10
N GLN A 314 -11.72 -114.15 6.51
CA GLN A 314 -12.91 -114.98 6.64
C GLN A 314 -12.66 -116.37 6.07
N LYS A 315 -12.11 -116.45 4.85
CA LYS A 315 -11.73 -117.74 4.24
C LYS A 315 -10.65 -118.49 5.04
N LYS A 316 -9.71 -117.79 5.68
CA LYS A 316 -8.73 -118.41 6.60
C LYS A 316 -9.41 -118.97 7.84
N ASN A 317 -10.28 -118.18 8.49
CA ASN A 317 -11.02 -118.57 9.69
C ASN A 317 -12.01 -119.71 9.41
N ASP A 318 -12.56 -119.78 8.19
CA ASP A 318 -13.38 -120.90 7.73
C ASP A 318 -12.54 -122.18 7.65
N LEU A 319 -11.37 -122.13 7.01
CA LEU A 319 -10.44 -123.26 6.95
C LEU A 319 -9.88 -123.66 8.33
N GLU A 320 -9.59 -122.70 9.21
CA GLU A 320 -9.18 -122.97 10.60
C GLU A 320 -10.29 -123.64 11.41
N ARG A 321 -11.54 -123.20 11.23
CA ARG A 321 -12.71 -123.87 11.84
C ARG A 321 -12.86 -125.29 11.31
N GLU A 322 -12.78 -125.48 10.00
CA GLU A 322 -12.83 -126.82 9.39
C GLU A 322 -11.73 -127.72 9.95
N ARG A 323 -10.49 -127.22 10.06
CA ARG A 323 -9.36 -127.94 10.67
C ARG A 323 -9.58 -128.25 12.14
N ALA A 324 -10.04 -127.28 12.93
CA ALA A 324 -10.27 -127.44 14.37
C ALA A 324 -11.39 -128.46 14.63
N ILE A 325 -12.46 -128.42 13.84
CA ILE A 325 -13.53 -129.41 13.87
C ILE A 325 -12.98 -130.79 13.51
N LEU A 326 -12.18 -130.90 12.44
CA LEU A 326 -11.59 -132.17 12.01
C LEU A 326 -10.58 -132.74 13.02
N SER A 327 -9.76 -131.88 13.63
CA SER A 327 -8.79 -132.27 14.66
C SER A 327 -9.47 -132.59 15.99
N GLY A 328 -10.54 -131.87 16.35
CA GLY A 328 -11.39 -132.18 17.50
C GLY A 328 -12.10 -133.52 17.32
N LYS A 329 -12.60 -133.82 16.12
CA LYS A 329 -13.14 -135.14 15.74
C LYS A 329 -12.10 -136.24 15.97
N MET A 330 -10.87 -136.10 15.46
CA MET A 330 -9.80 -137.09 15.67
C MET A 330 -9.41 -137.27 17.16
N GLN A 331 -9.40 -136.20 17.95
CA GLN A 331 -9.00 -136.22 19.37
C GLN A 331 -10.08 -136.83 20.28
N THR A 332 -11.36 -136.56 19.98
CA THR A 332 -12.49 -137.02 20.79
C THR A 332 -12.72 -138.53 20.61
N GLU A 333 -12.42 -139.04 19.43
CA GLU A 333 -12.45 -140.47 19.09
C GLU A 333 -11.34 -141.29 19.76
N TYR A 334 -10.17 -140.71 20.05
CA TYR A 334 -9.08 -141.40 20.75
C TYR A 334 -9.32 -141.56 22.26
N SER A 335 -10.30 -140.86 22.84
CA SER A 335 -10.45 -140.71 24.30
C SER A 335 -11.77 -141.18 24.92
N LYS A 336 -12.77 -141.65 24.17
CA LYS A 336 -14.02 -142.15 24.79
C LYS A 336 -14.69 -143.34 24.10
N ALA A 337 -14.03 -144.50 24.17
CA ALA A 337 -14.76 -145.77 24.31
C ALA A 337 -15.30 -145.86 25.76
N GLY A 338 -16.40 -145.14 26.08
CA GLY A 338 -16.92 -145.14 27.45
C GLY A 338 -18.15 -144.26 27.72
N LYS A 339 -19.33 -144.83 27.47
CA LYS A 339 -20.65 -144.67 28.12
C LYS A 339 -21.12 -143.29 28.71
N GLN A 340 -22.36 -142.94 28.30
CA GLN A 340 -23.37 -142.00 28.86
C GLN A 340 -23.17 -140.50 28.54
N ASN A 341 -24.18 -139.68 28.19
CA ASN A 341 -25.64 -139.76 28.37
C ASN A 341 -26.35 -138.88 27.31
N ILE A 342 -27.01 -139.49 26.31
CA ILE A 342 -27.70 -138.79 25.19
C ILE A 342 -28.73 -137.77 25.70
N GLY A 343 -29.46 -138.08 26.78
CA GLY A 343 -30.47 -137.19 27.34
C GLY A 343 -29.94 -135.93 28.04
N TRP A 344 -28.64 -135.86 28.40
CA TRP A 344 -28.04 -134.63 28.93
C TRP A 344 -27.77 -133.61 27.81
N LEU A 345 -27.28 -134.10 26.66
CA LEU A 345 -27.00 -133.29 25.48
C LEU A 345 -28.28 -132.65 24.93
N GLU A 346 -29.35 -133.42 24.77
CA GLU A 346 -30.64 -132.92 24.29
C GLU A 346 -31.20 -131.80 25.17
N ASN A 347 -31.17 -131.97 26.50
CA ASN A 347 -31.65 -130.96 27.45
C ASN A 347 -30.79 -129.69 27.47
N LYS A 348 -29.46 -129.83 27.34
CA LYS A 348 -28.53 -128.69 27.31
C LYS A 348 -28.68 -127.88 26.02
N ILE A 349 -28.86 -128.56 24.88
CA ILE A 349 -29.15 -127.95 23.58
C ILE A 349 -30.45 -127.15 23.66
N ASP A 350 -31.52 -127.72 24.22
CA ASP A 350 -32.82 -127.04 24.35
C ASP A 350 -32.73 -125.80 25.25
N ALA A 351 -31.99 -125.88 26.37
CA ALA A 351 -31.75 -124.74 27.25
C ALA A 351 -30.97 -123.61 26.57
N LEU A 352 -29.94 -123.94 25.80
CA LEU A 352 -29.16 -122.96 25.04
C LEU A 352 -29.96 -122.36 23.87
N LYS A 353 -30.81 -123.15 23.19
CA LYS A 353 -31.73 -122.64 22.16
C LYS A 353 -32.68 -121.58 22.72
N LYS A 354 -33.26 -121.83 23.90
CA LYS A 354 -34.09 -120.83 24.61
C LYS A 354 -33.29 -119.58 24.98
N ALA A 355 -32.05 -119.73 25.46
CA ALA A 355 -31.18 -118.59 25.78
C ALA A 355 -30.80 -117.78 24.54
N ARG A 356 -30.53 -118.44 23.41
CA ARG A 356 -30.26 -117.81 22.11
C ARG A 356 -31.48 -117.05 21.60
N GLU A 357 -32.67 -117.64 21.70
CA GLU A 357 -33.93 -116.98 21.30
C GLU A 357 -34.17 -115.70 22.12
N SER A 358 -33.84 -115.72 23.42
CA SER A 358 -33.87 -114.52 24.26
C SER A 358 -32.86 -113.47 23.80
N ALA A 359 -31.59 -113.85 23.57
CA ALA A 359 -30.56 -112.93 23.09
C ALA A 359 -30.90 -112.33 21.72
N GLN A 360 -31.52 -113.11 20.82
CA GLN A 360 -31.97 -112.65 19.52
C GLN A 360 -33.09 -111.61 19.63
N LYS A 361 -34.01 -111.77 20.60
CA LYS A 361 -35.03 -110.74 20.91
C LYS A 361 -34.39 -109.46 21.47
N ASP A 362 -33.37 -109.60 22.31
CA ASP A 362 -32.63 -108.46 22.88
C ASP A 362 -31.86 -107.68 21.80
N VAL A 363 -31.22 -108.38 20.85
CA VAL A 363 -30.56 -107.77 19.69
C VAL A 363 -31.57 -106.99 18.85
N ALA A 364 -32.70 -107.59 18.48
CA ALA A 364 -33.73 -106.93 17.69
C ALA A 364 -34.30 -105.68 18.40
N PHE A 365 -34.41 -105.70 19.73
CA PHE A 365 -34.80 -104.53 20.52
C PHE A 365 -33.73 -103.42 20.49
N ALA A 366 -32.45 -103.79 20.64
CA ALA A 366 -31.34 -102.84 20.59
C ALA A 366 -31.16 -102.22 19.18
N GLU A 367 -31.30 -103.02 18.11
CA GLU A 367 -31.33 -102.57 16.72
C GLU A 367 -32.42 -101.52 16.48
N LYS A 368 -33.64 -101.77 16.98
CA LYS A 368 -34.74 -100.82 16.86
C LYS A 368 -34.43 -99.49 17.57
N LYS A 369 -33.90 -99.55 18.79
CA LYS A 369 -33.49 -98.37 19.57
C LYS A 369 -32.37 -97.58 18.88
N GLN A 370 -31.42 -98.27 18.25
CA GLN A 370 -30.32 -97.67 17.49
C GLN A 370 -30.84 -96.98 16.22
N SER A 371 -31.74 -97.62 15.47
CA SER A 371 -32.38 -97.06 14.28
C SER A 371 -33.25 -95.82 14.56
N GLU A 372 -34.01 -95.83 15.66
CA GLU A 372 -34.79 -94.67 16.12
C GLU A 372 -33.90 -93.47 16.42
N LYS A 373 -32.80 -93.68 17.16
CA LYS A 373 -31.83 -92.62 17.47
C LYS A 373 -31.08 -92.12 16.22
N GLN A 374 -30.74 -93.03 15.29
CA GLN A 374 -30.10 -92.68 14.03
C GLN A 374 -30.98 -91.75 13.18
N THR A 375 -32.27 -92.08 13.09
CA THR A 375 -33.26 -91.28 12.35
C THR A 375 -33.40 -89.89 12.97
N ARG A 376 -33.52 -89.82 14.31
CA ARG A 376 -33.63 -88.55 15.03
C ARG A 376 -32.38 -87.68 14.87
N LEU A 377 -31.19 -88.29 14.92
CA LEU A 377 -29.92 -87.59 14.71
C LEU A 377 -29.82 -86.99 13.30
N SER A 378 -30.33 -87.69 12.28
CA SER A 378 -30.36 -87.16 10.92
C SER A 378 -31.24 -85.91 10.79
N HIS A 379 -32.39 -85.90 11.47
CA HIS A 379 -33.30 -84.76 11.51
C HIS A 379 -32.70 -83.56 12.26
N ASP A 380 -32.08 -83.80 13.41
CA ASP A 380 -31.46 -82.73 14.21
C ASP A 380 -30.25 -82.11 13.50
N ARG A 381 -29.48 -82.92 12.74
CA ARG A 381 -28.40 -82.41 11.87
C ARG A 381 -28.92 -81.51 10.75
N GLN A 382 -30.05 -81.88 10.12
CA GLN A 382 -30.67 -81.05 9.10
C GLN A 382 -31.18 -79.71 9.68
N SER A 383 -31.84 -79.76 10.85
CA SER A 383 -32.29 -78.57 11.56
C SER A 383 -31.13 -77.64 11.95
N LEU A 384 -29.99 -78.21 12.39
CA LEU A 384 -28.78 -77.44 12.69
C LEU A 384 -28.21 -76.72 11.46
N GLU A 385 -28.23 -77.37 10.30
CA GLU A 385 -27.77 -76.79 9.04
C GLU A 385 -28.67 -75.64 8.59
N GLU A 386 -30.00 -75.81 8.67
CA GLU A 386 -30.99 -74.76 8.37
C GLU A 386 -30.79 -73.51 9.27
N GLN A 387 -30.61 -73.71 10.58
CA GLN A 387 -30.35 -72.63 11.53
C GLN A 387 -29.00 -71.93 11.28
N SER A 388 -27.97 -72.69 10.89
CA SER A 388 -26.64 -72.15 10.54
C SER A 388 -26.70 -71.23 9.31
N VAL A 389 -27.44 -71.63 8.28
CA VAL A 389 -27.64 -70.81 7.07
C VAL A 389 -28.40 -69.53 7.40
N ALA A 390 -29.45 -69.61 8.21
CA ALA A 390 -30.23 -68.44 8.64
C ALA A 390 -29.39 -67.42 9.44
N ALA A 391 -28.61 -67.89 10.42
CA ALA A 391 -27.70 -67.04 11.20
C ALA A 391 -26.64 -66.37 10.31
N THR A 392 -26.08 -67.11 9.34
CA THR A 392 -25.08 -66.58 8.40
C THR A 392 -25.67 -65.49 7.50
N ALA A 393 -26.92 -65.67 7.02
CA ALA A 393 -27.61 -64.67 6.21
C ALA A 393 -27.90 -63.38 6.98
N LEU A 394 -28.37 -63.49 8.22
CA LEU A 394 -28.60 -62.33 9.11
C LEU A 394 -27.29 -61.59 9.42
N ARG A 395 -26.21 -62.33 9.71
CA ARG A 395 -24.87 -61.76 9.94
C ARG A 395 -24.36 -60.98 8.73
N GLY A 396 -24.58 -61.51 7.52
CA GLY A 396 -24.24 -60.81 6.27
C GLY A 396 -25.02 -59.50 6.08
N LYS A 397 -26.33 -59.49 6.39
CA LYS A 397 -27.16 -58.28 6.32
C LYS A 397 -26.70 -57.21 7.32
N VAL A 398 -26.45 -57.59 8.57
CA VAL A 398 -25.95 -56.69 9.62
C VAL A 398 -24.62 -56.06 9.20
N SER A 399 -23.66 -56.87 8.73
CA SER A 399 -22.36 -56.38 8.29
C SER A 399 -22.46 -55.41 7.10
N GLY A 400 -23.36 -55.68 6.14
CA GLY A 400 -23.59 -54.79 5.00
C GLY A 400 -24.18 -53.42 5.41
N LEU A 401 -25.15 -53.40 6.33
CA LEU A 401 -25.74 -52.16 6.83
C LEU A 401 -24.76 -51.36 7.72
N GLU A 402 -23.93 -52.04 8.51
CA GLU A 402 -22.88 -51.41 9.32
C GLU A 402 -21.82 -50.72 8.46
N GLN A 403 -21.45 -51.32 7.32
CA GLN A 403 -20.54 -50.71 6.36
C GLN A 403 -21.14 -49.45 5.74
N GLN A 404 -22.43 -49.48 5.38
CA GLN A 404 -23.16 -48.30 4.88
C GLN A 404 -23.27 -47.19 5.93
N LEU A 405 -23.56 -47.54 7.18
CA LEU A 405 -23.61 -46.60 8.30
C LEU A 405 -22.24 -45.94 8.54
N THR A 406 -21.16 -46.73 8.50
CA THR A 406 -19.79 -46.23 8.67
C THR A 406 -19.39 -45.29 7.53
N GLN A 407 -19.74 -45.62 6.29
CA GLN A 407 -19.51 -44.75 5.14
C GLN A 407 -20.28 -43.43 5.27
N ARG A 408 -21.54 -43.46 5.69
CA ARG A 408 -22.33 -42.23 5.92
C ARG A 408 -21.88 -41.40 7.12
N LYS A 409 -21.41 -42.03 8.21
CA LYS A 409 -20.78 -41.32 9.33
C LYS A 409 -19.50 -40.61 8.89
N SER A 410 -18.69 -41.24 8.02
CA SER A 410 -17.51 -40.60 7.45
C SER A 410 -17.86 -39.39 6.58
N GLU A 411 -18.96 -39.44 5.83
CA GLU A 411 -19.51 -38.32 5.04
C GLU A 411 -20.04 -37.18 5.95
N GLN A 412 -20.67 -37.50 7.09
CA GLN A 412 -21.06 -36.51 8.11
C GLN A 412 -19.85 -35.81 8.76
N THR A 413 -18.73 -36.54 8.92
CA THR A 413 -17.48 -36.01 9.48
C THR A 413 -16.81 -35.05 8.48
N PHE A 414 -16.98 -35.27 7.17
CA PHE A 414 -16.52 -34.35 6.12
C PHE A 414 -17.29 -33.01 6.14
N PHE A 415 -18.59 -33.03 6.49
CA PHE A 415 -19.38 -31.80 6.71
C PHE A 415 -18.95 -30.98 7.93
N GLN A 416 -18.33 -31.59 8.94
CA GLN A 416 -17.78 -30.88 10.10
C GLN A 416 -16.57 -29.99 9.73
N PHE A 417 -15.82 -30.35 8.69
CA PHE A 417 -14.59 -29.65 8.31
C PHE A 417 -14.81 -28.47 7.34
N THR A 418 -15.95 -28.39 6.66
CA THR A 418 -16.19 -27.41 5.56
C THR A 418 -16.95 -26.15 5.96
N GLY A 419 -17.26 -25.94 7.25
CA GLY A 419 -17.97 -24.75 7.75
C GLY A 419 -19.50 -24.76 7.55
N LEU A 420 -20.04 -25.77 6.88
CA LEU A 420 -21.48 -25.94 6.63
C LEU A 420 -22.29 -26.21 7.91
N LYS A 421 -21.66 -26.80 8.94
CA LYS A 421 -22.27 -27.00 10.28
C LYS A 421 -22.67 -25.69 10.95
N ALA A 422 -21.84 -24.65 10.82
CA ALA A 422 -22.13 -23.33 11.38
C ALA A 422 -23.31 -22.66 10.67
N VAL A 423 -23.37 -22.81 9.35
CA VAL A 423 -24.49 -22.30 8.53
C VAL A 423 -25.79 -23.00 8.89
N GLN A 424 -25.76 -24.33 9.00
CA GLN A 424 -26.92 -25.13 9.38
C GLN A 424 -27.42 -24.78 10.78
N ALA A 425 -26.53 -24.70 11.77
CA ALA A 425 -26.92 -24.37 13.15
C ALA A 425 -27.61 -23.01 13.29
N ILE A 426 -27.16 -22.01 12.52
CA ILE A 426 -27.82 -20.70 12.50
C ILE A 426 -29.16 -20.73 11.77
N LEU A 427 -29.27 -21.49 10.67
CA LEU A 427 -30.54 -21.62 9.95
C LEU A 427 -31.60 -22.38 10.77
N GLU A 428 -31.19 -23.37 11.56
CA GLU A 428 -32.06 -24.14 12.46
C GLU A 428 -32.58 -23.27 13.61
N GLU A 429 -31.72 -22.44 14.21
CA GLU A 429 -32.07 -21.57 15.34
C GLU A 429 -32.42 -20.12 14.93
N ARG A 430 -32.71 -19.89 13.64
CA ARG A 430 -32.90 -18.53 13.07
C ARG A 430 -33.93 -17.67 13.81
N HIS A 431 -34.89 -18.29 14.49
CA HIS A 431 -35.93 -17.62 15.26
C HIS A 431 -35.39 -16.90 16.50
N GLN A 432 -34.20 -17.26 17.00
CA GLN A 432 -33.60 -16.68 18.21
C GLN A 432 -32.87 -15.36 17.96
N PHE A 433 -32.45 -15.08 16.73
CA PHE A 433 -31.47 -14.02 16.44
C PHE A 433 -32.06 -12.78 15.75
N GLY A 434 -33.33 -12.83 15.32
CA GLY A 434 -34.00 -11.77 14.57
C GLY A 434 -34.23 -12.14 13.10
N VAL A 435 -34.02 -11.21 12.17
CA VAL A 435 -34.25 -11.46 10.73
C VAL A 435 -33.02 -12.14 10.10
N VAL A 436 -33.08 -13.46 9.92
CA VAL A 436 -32.11 -14.24 9.14
C VAL A 436 -32.79 -14.70 7.85
N GLU A 437 -32.30 -14.23 6.71
CA GLU A 437 -32.95 -14.42 5.40
C GLU A 437 -32.61 -15.78 4.77
N GLY A 438 -31.36 -16.24 4.93
CA GLY A 438 -30.92 -17.55 4.43
C GLY A 438 -29.47 -17.56 3.96
N ALA A 439 -28.99 -18.73 3.53
CA ALA A 439 -27.69 -18.82 2.86
C ALA A 439 -27.78 -18.26 1.43
N VAL A 440 -26.71 -17.63 0.93
CA VAL A 440 -26.65 -17.04 -0.42
C VAL A 440 -27.08 -18.04 -1.51
N ALA A 441 -26.63 -19.30 -1.42
CA ALA A 441 -27.03 -20.36 -2.35
C ALA A 441 -28.55 -20.58 -2.44
N GLN A 442 -29.32 -20.27 -1.39
CA GLN A 442 -30.77 -20.44 -1.34
C GLN A 442 -31.53 -19.20 -1.87
N LEU A 443 -30.86 -18.05 -1.94
CA LEU A 443 -31.49 -16.75 -2.21
C LEU A 443 -31.39 -16.32 -3.68
N GLY A 444 -30.62 -17.05 -4.50
CA GLY A 444 -30.43 -16.77 -5.92
C GLY A 444 -30.69 -18.00 -6.79
N ARG A 445 -31.19 -17.77 -8.01
CA ARG A 445 -31.44 -18.82 -9.02
C ARG A 445 -30.63 -18.55 -10.27
N VAL A 446 -30.01 -19.58 -10.81
CA VAL A 446 -29.14 -19.53 -11.98
C VAL A 446 -29.58 -20.60 -12.98
N ASP A 447 -29.49 -20.32 -14.28
CA ASP A 447 -29.71 -21.31 -15.33
C ASP A 447 -28.68 -22.44 -15.27
N GLU A 448 -29.11 -23.66 -15.58
CA GLU A 448 -28.30 -24.89 -15.45
C GLU A 448 -26.95 -24.81 -16.20
N GLN A 449 -26.92 -24.13 -17.34
CA GLN A 449 -25.72 -23.93 -18.14
C GLN A 449 -24.62 -23.12 -17.40
N PHE A 450 -25.00 -22.20 -16.51
CA PHE A 450 -24.07 -21.33 -15.80
C PHE A 450 -23.83 -21.76 -14.36
N GLN A 451 -24.54 -22.79 -13.88
CA GLN A 451 -24.53 -23.19 -12.47
C GLN A 451 -23.12 -23.40 -11.91
N LEU A 452 -22.30 -24.21 -12.59
CA LEU A 452 -20.92 -24.48 -12.14
C LEU A 452 -20.08 -23.21 -12.11
N ALA A 453 -20.18 -22.38 -13.14
CA ALA A 453 -19.46 -21.11 -13.21
C ALA A 453 -19.91 -20.15 -12.10
N MET A 454 -21.20 -20.14 -11.77
CA MET A 454 -21.77 -19.28 -10.73
C MET A 454 -21.45 -19.76 -9.32
N ASP A 455 -21.47 -21.06 -9.07
CA ASP A 455 -21.04 -21.64 -7.79
C ASP A 455 -19.56 -21.29 -7.53
N VAL A 456 -18.74 -21.45 -8.57
CA VAL A 456 -17.30 -21.12 -8.51
C VAL A 456 -17.09 -19.61 -8.42
N ALA A 457 -17.90 -18.80 -9.11
CA ALA A 457 -17.83 -17.35 -9.04
C ALA A 457 -18.17 -16.84 -7.63
N ALA A 458 -19.13 -17.45 -6.93
CA ALA A 458 -19.49 -17.12 -5.56
C ALA A 458 -18.40 -17.55 -4.56
N GLY A 459 -17.69 -18.65 -4.83
CA GLY A 459 -16.58 -19.12 -4.00
C GLY A 459 -17.02 -19.36 -2.55
N SER A 460 -16.30 -18.80 -1.58
CA SER A 460 -16.66 -18.90 -0.15
C SER A 460 -17.96 -18.17 0.21
N HIS A 461 -18.45 -17.27 -0.63
CA HIS A 461 -19.69 -16.55 -0.37
C HIS A 461 -20.95 -17.40 -0.62
N ILE A 462 -20.82 -18.55 -1.28
CA ILE A 462 -21.96 -19.45 -1.53
C ILE A 462 -22.63 -19.94 -0.24
N SER A 463 -21.84 -20.10 0.83
CA SER A 463 -22.28 -20.51 2.16
C SER A 463 -22.48 -19.34 3.14
N SER A 464 -22.30 -18.10 2.69
CA SER A 464 -22.54 -16.93 3.55
C SER A 464 -24.02 -16.78 3.89
N ILE A 465 -24.33 -16.27 5.08
CA ILE A 465 -25.69 -16.10 5.61
C ILE A 465 -26.10 -14.63 5.50
N VAL A 466 -27.21 -14.36 4.82
CA VAL A 466 -27.78 -13.02 4.72
C VAL A 466 -28.66 -12.74 5.94
N VAL A 467 -28.42 -11.61 6.60
CA VAL A 467 -29.12 -11.19 7.82
C VAL A 467 -29.64 -9.76 7.68
N GLY A 468 -30.70 -9.42 8.39
CA GLY A 468 -31.38 -8.13 8.27
C GLY A 468 -30.48 -6.95 8.67
N ASP A 469 -29.75 -7.08 9.77
CA ASP A 469 -28.81 -6.08 10.25
C ASP A 469 -27.56 -6.68 10.91
N ASP A 470 -26.61 -5.81 11.25
CA ASP A 470 -25.34 -6.16 11.88
C ASP A 470 -25.49 -6.66 13.33
N ARG A 471 -26.58 -6.30 14.03
CA ARG A 471 -26.87 -6.80 15.38
C ARG A 471 -27.34 -8.26 15.36
N VAL A 472 -28.12 -8.63 14.34
CA VAL A 472 -28.48 -10.04 14.08
C VAL A 472 -27.22 -10.85 13.77
N ALA A 473 -26.30 -10.31 12.95
CA ALA A 473 -25.02 -10.95 12.67
C ALA A 473 -24.22 -11.20 13.97
N GLU A 474 -24.10 -10.18 14.82
CA GLU A 474 -23.41 -10.27 16.11
C GLU A 474 -24.02 -11.34 17.02
N SER A 475 -25.35 -11.42 17.08
CA SER A 475 -26.07 -12.42 17.87
C SER A 475 -25.82 -13.85 17.38
N CYS A 476 -25.85 -14.06 16.05
CA CYS A 476 -25.51 -15.33 15.44
C CYS A 476 -24.04 -15.71 15.71
N ILE A 477 -23.10 -14.77 15.61
CA ILE A 477 -21.68 -15.01 15.91
C ILE A 477 -21.49 -15.40 17.38
N ALA A 478 -22.17 -14.70 18.30
CA ALA A 478 -22.12 -15.00 19.72
C ALA A 478 -22.65 -16.41 20.03
N TYR A 479 -23.72 -16.83 19.36
CA TYR A 479 -24.26 -18.20 19.45
C TYR A 479 -23.28 -19.26 18.94
N LEU A 480 -22.69 -19.06 17.75
CA LEU A 480 -21.69 -19.98 17.20
C LEU A 480 -20.48 -20.12 18.12
N ARG A 481 -20.01 -19.01 18.71
CA ARG A 481 -18.89 -18.99 19.64
C ARG A 481 -19.23 -19.70 20.95
N LYS A 482 -20.41 -19.44 21.53
CA LYS A 482 -20.87 -20.06 22.78
C LYS A 482 -20.96 -21.58 22.66
N ASN A 483 -21.43 -22.07 21.51
CA ASN A 483 -21.67 -23.49 21.28
C ASN A 483 -20.56 -24.20 20.49
N GLN A 484 -19.47 -23.50 20.15
CA GLN A 484 -18.33 -24.03 19.40
C GLN A 484 -18.72 -24.69 18.06
N LEU A 485 -19.64 -24.06 17.33
CA LEU A 485 -20.28 -24.67 16.14
C LEU A 485 -19.58 -24.34 14.81
N GLY A 486 -18.38 -23.76 14.85
CA GLY A 486 -17.56 -23.44 13.67
C GLY A 486 -17.66 -21.98 13.24
N ILE A 487 -17.18 -21.70 12.02
CA ILE A 487 -17.07 -20.34 11.46
C ILE A 487 -18.07 -20.19 10.30
N ALA A 488 -18.83 -19.09 10.30
CA ALA A 488 -19.71 -18.70 9.21
C ALA A 488 -19.51 -17.22 8.86
N THR A 489 -19.74 -16.86 7.60
CA THR A 489 -19.68 -15.47 7.12
C THR A 489 -21.10 -14.91 7.05
N PHE A 490 -21.31 -13.71 7.59
CA PHE A 490 -22.61 -13.04 7.63
C PHE A 490 -22.61 -11.80 6.74
N LEU A 491 -23.71 -11.56 6.02
CA LEU A 491 -23.87 -10.44 5.09
C LEU A 491 -25.09 -9.59 5.53
N PRO A 492 -24.87 -8.52 6.32
CA PRO A 492 -25.95 -7.64 6.79
C PRO A 492 -26.50 -6.76 5.67
N LEU A 493 -27.83 -6.81 5.45
CA LEU A 493 -28.49 -6.03 4.41
C LEU A 493 -28.32 -4.52 4.58
N ASN A 494 -28.22 -4.05 5.82
CA ASN A 494 -28.04 -2.63 6.14
C ASN A 494 -26.61 -2.10 5.92
N LYS A 495 -25.61 -2.97 5.76
CA LYS A 495 -24.19 -2.58 5.63
C LYS A 495 -23.57 -2.88 4.26
N ILE A 496 -24.05 -3.91 3.55
CA ILE A 496 -23.47 -4.32 2.28
C ILE A 496 -23.83 -3.31 1.18
N GLN A 497 -22.81 -2.71 0.59
CA GLN A 497 -22.94 -1.80 -0.56
C GLN A 497 -22.72 -2.56 -1.88
N PRO A 498 -23.47 -2.22 -2.95
CA PRO A 498 -23.27 -2.81 -4.26
C PRO A 498 -21.90 -2.43 -4.83
N ARG A 499 -21.30 -3.34 -5.62
CA ARG A 499 -20.08 -3.01 -6.37
C ARG A 499 -20.47 -2.40 -7.71
N LEU A 500 -20.08 -1.16 -7.93
CA LEU A 500 -20.32 -0.45 -9.19
C LEU A 500 -19.35 -0.97 -10.26
N VAL A 501 -19.91 -1.40 -11.38
CA VAL A 501 -19.16 -1.89 -12.53
C VAL A 501 -18.63 -0.71 -13.32
N SER A 502 -17.32 -0.69 -13.60
CA SER A 502 -16.71 0.37 -14.40
C SER A 502 -17.21 0.35 -15.85
N GLU A 503 -17.26 1.51 -16.50
CA GLU A 503 -17.67 1.64 -17.91
C GLU A 503 -16.80 0.81 -18.86
N ASP A 504 -15.54 0.56 -18.50
CA ASP A 504 -14.63 -0.27 -19.28
C ASP A 504 -15.03 -1.76 -19.27
N VAL A 505 -15.52 -2.29 -18.14
CA VAL A 505 -16.02 -3.67 -18.04
C VAL A 505 -17.30 -3.83 -18.87
N LYS A 506 -18.16 -2.81 -18.92
CA LYS A 506 -19.37 -2.81 -19.78
C LYS A 506 -19.06 -2.79 -21.28
N ARG A 507 -17.85 -2.38 -21.69
CA ARG A 507 -17.41 -2.50 -23.09
C ARG A 507 -16.96 -3.92 -23.41
N ILE A 508 -16.28 -4.57 -22.46
CA ILE A 508 -15.77 -5.94 -22.58
C ILE A 508 -16.93 -6.96 -22.66
N THR A 509 -18.07 -6.71 -22.03
CA THR A 509 -19.25 -7.60 -22.12
C THR A 509 -19.81 -7.75 -23.54
N LYS A 510 -19.44 -6.88 -24.48
CA LYS A 510 -19.86 -6.97 -25.90
C LYS A 510 -18.94 -7.85 -26.75
N GLU A 511 -17.85 -8.38 -26.19
CA GLU A 511 -16.93 -9.26 -26.92
C GLU A 511 -17.50 -10.66 -27.14
N LYS A 512 -17.15 -11.27 -28.28
CA LYS A 512 -17.61 -12.60 -28.68
C LYS A 512 -17.03 -13.68 -27.76
N GLY A 513 -17.91 -14.36 -27.02
CA GLY A 513 -17.59 -15.43 -26.06
C GLY A 513 -17.74 -15.03 -24.59
N VAL A 514 -18.14 -13.78 -24.31
CA VAL A 514 -18.50 -13.29 -22.98
C VAL A 514 -20.01 -13.39 -22.81
N TYR A 515 -20.47 -14.05 -21.75
CA TYR A 515 -21.90 -14.21 -21.46
C TYR A 515 -22.47 -13.03 -20.67
N GLY A 516 -21.62 -12.29 -19.95
CA GLY A 516 -22.00 -11.11 -19.20
C GLY A 516 -21.35 -11.07 -17.82
N ILE A 517 -21.82 -10.14 -17.00
CA ILE A 517 -21.40 -10.05 -15.59
C ILE A 517 -22.23 -11.06 -14.81
N ALA A 518 -21.61 -11.76 -13.87
CA ALA A 518 -22.26 -12.80 -13.08
C ALA A 518 -23.49 -12.27 -12.31
N SER A 519 -23.51 -10.99 -11.91
CA SER A 519 -24.68 -10.37 -11.25
C SER A 519 -25.90 -10.28 -12.15
N ASP A 520 -25.72 -10.25 -13.47
CA ASP A 520 -26.81 -10.15 -14.44
C ASP A 520 -27.35 -11.54 -14.83
N LEU A 521 -26.58 -12.59 -14.52
CA LEU A 521 -26.89 -14.00 -14.82
C LEU A 521 -27.56 -14.73 -13.63
N ILE A 522 -27.87 -14.01 -12.54
CA ILE A 522 -28.57 -14.54 -11.37
C ILE A 522 -29.89 -13.83 -11.13
N SER A 523 -30.94 -14.60 -10.87
CA SER A 523 -32.26 -14.12 -10.50
C SER A 523 -32.43 -14.14 -8.98
N CYS A 524 -32.76 -13.00 -8.37
CA CYS A 524 -33.02 -12.88 -6.93
C CYS A 524 -34.11 -11.84 -6.63
N ASP A 525 -34.58 -11.80 -5.38
CA ASP A 525 -35.46 -10.72 -4.90
C ASP A 525 -34.71 -9.37 -4.87
N LYS A 526 -35.41 -8.26 -5.14
CA LYS A 526 -34.84 -6.90 -5.22
C LYS A 526 -34.12 -6.50 -3.94
N LYS A 527 -34.60 -6.96 -2.78
CA LYS A 527 -33.96 -6.70 -1.48
C LYS A 527 -32.55 -7.29 -1.38
N PHE A 528 -32.22 -8.31 -2.17
CA PHE A 528 -30.90 -8.96 -2.19
C PHE A 528 -29.99 -8.48 -3.32
N SER A 529 -30.44 -7.55 -4.16
CA SER A 529 -29.67 -7.04 -5.30
C SER A 529 -28.29 -6.52 -4.90
N ASN A 530 -28.19 -5.81 -3.77
CA ASN A 530 -26.90 -5.33 -3.24
C ASN A 530 -25.97 -6.47 -2.82
N ILE A 531 -26.51 -7.57 -2.25
CA ILE A 531 -25.74 -8.75 -1.85
C ILE A 531 -25.16 -9.43 -3.10
N PHE A 532 -26.00 -9.69 -4.10
CA PHE A 532 -25.55 -10.35 -5.32
C PHE A 532 -24.64 -9.45 -6.16
N SER A 533 -24.86 -8.14 -6.19
CA SER A 533 -23.92 -7.17 -6.75
C SER A 533 -22.58 -7.16 -6.01
N TYR A 534 -22.59 -7.26 -4.68
CA TYR A 534 -21.37 -7.34 -3.88
C TYR A 534 -20.54 -8.60 -4.19
N ILE A 535 -21.21 -9.75 -4.35
CA ILE A 535 -20.56 -11.05 -4.60
C ILE A 535 -20.09 -11.14 -6.06
N PHE A 536 -20.94 -10.76 -7.01
CA PHE A 536 -20.75 -11.05 -8.43
C PHE A 536 -20.35 -9.85 -9.28
N GLY A 537 -20.45 -8.61 -8.78
CA GLY A 537 -20.34 -7.38 -9.58
C GLY A 537 -19.03 -7.19 -10.35
N ASN A 538 -17.93 -7.82 -9.91
CA ASN A 538 -16.63 -7.73 -10.60
C ASN A 538 -16.26 -9.01 -11.37
N THR A 539 -17.20 -9.93 -11.59
CA THR A 539 -16.92 -11.23 -12.22
C THR A 539 -17.62 -11.34 -13.57
N LEU A 540 -16.84 -11.59 -14.62
CA LEU A 540 -17.35 -11.89 -15.96
C LEU A 540 -17.42 -13.40 -16.18
N ILE A 541 -18.52 -13.87 -16.75
CA ILE A 541 -18.66 -15.26 -17.19
C ILE A 541 -18.25 -15.36 -18.66
N VAL A 542 -17.31 -16.24 -18.95
CA VAL A 542 -16.75 -16.45 -20.29
C VAL A 542 -16.87 -17.91 -20.68
N ASP A 543 -16.84 -18.20 -21.97
CA ASP A 543 -17.00 -19.56 -22.48
C ASP A 543 -15.85 -20.49 -22.05
N ASN A 544 -14.61 -20.06 -22.30
CA ASN A 544 -13.40 -20.85 -22.06
C ASN A 544 -12.16 -19.96 -21.82
N ILE A 545 -11.03 -20.59 -21.50
CA ILE A 545 -9.76 -19.91 -21.18
C ILE A 545 -9.23 -19.09 -22.39
N ASP A 546 -9.50 -19.51 -23.63
CA ASP A 546 -9.01 -18.79 -24.81
C ASP A 546 -9.72 -17.44 -25.00
N VAL A 547 -11.02 -17.38 -24.68
CA VAL A 547 -11.77 -16.12 -24.60
C VAL A 547 -11.18 -15.21 -23.53
N ALA A 548 -10.88 -15.76 -22.34
CA ALA A 548 -10.28 -14.99 -21.25
C ALA A 548 -8.89 -14.42 -21.63
N ARG A 549 -8.09 -15.19 -22.38
CA ARG A 549 -6.79 -14.74 -22.90
C ARG A 549 -6.93 -13.57 -23.88
N ARG A 550 -7.95 -13.60 -24.74
CA ARG A 550 -8.20 -12.54 -25.73
C ARG A 550 -8.55 -11.21 -25.06
N ILE A 551 -9.38 -11.26 -24.01
CA ILE A 551 -9.79 -10.07 -23.23
C ILE A 551 -8.58 -9.51 -22.45
N GLY A 552 -7.72 -10.40 -21.95
CA GLY A 552 -6.51 -10.08 -21.20
C GLY A 552 -6.65 -10.50 -19.75
N ILE A 553 -5.96 -11.58 -19.37
CA ILE A 553 -5.93 -12.13 -18.01
C ILE A 553 -5.35 -11.08 -17.07
N GLY A 554 -5.99 -10.89 -15.90
CA GLY A 554 -5.59 -9.88 -14.92
C GLY A 554 -6.34 -8.53 -15.05
N LYS A 555 -7.06 -8.27 -16.14
CA LYS A 555 -7.85 -7.02 -16.26
C LYS A 555 -9.13 -7.02 -15.44
N VAL A 556 -9.84 -8.14 -15.47
CA VAL A 556 -11.13 -8.36 -14.79
C VAL A 556 -11.16 -9.80 -14.31
N ARG A 557 -11.84 -10.08 -13.20
CA ARG A 557 -12.04 -11.45 -12.74
C ARG A 557 -12.97 -12.17 -13.72
N MET A 558 -12.55 -13.32 -14.24
CA MET A 558 -13.29 -14.10 -15.21
C MET A 558 -13.46 -15.54 -14.71
N VAL A 559 -14.63 -16.14 -14.96
CA VAL A 559 -14.89 -17.55 -14.69
C VAL A 559 -15.39 -18.22 -15.96
N THR A 560 -14.76 -19.34 -16.33
CA THR A 560 -15.17 -20.13 -17.51
C THR A 560 -16.40 -20.98 -17.18
N LEU A 561 -17.13 -21.46 -18.21
CA LEU A 561 -18.24 -22.41 -18.00
C LEU A 561 -17.81 -23.72 -17.30
N LEU A 562 -16.55 -24.11 -17.45
CA LEU A 562 -15.97 -25.28 -16.79
C LEU A 562 -15.52 -25.02 -15.35
N GLY A 563 -15.67 -23.78 -14.85
CA GLY A 563 -15.32 -23.42 -13.49
C GLY A 563 -13.84 -23.11 -13.27
N ASP A 564 -13.10 -22.76 -14.32
CA ASP A 564 -11.77 -22.19 -14.18
C ASP A 564 -11.89 -20.72 -13.79
N VAL A 565 -11.14 -20.30 -12.76
CA VAL A 565 -11.14 -18.93 -12.26
C VAL A 565 -9.88 -18.23 -12.70
N LEU A 566 -10.03 -17.06 -13.30
CA LEU A 566 -8.95 -16.15 -13.64
C LEU A 566 -9.13 -14.88 -12.83
N GLU A 567 -8.25 -14.63 -11.88
CA GLU A 567 -8.31 -13.48 -10.98
C GLU A 567 -7.69 -12.22 -11.61
N THR A 568 -8.03 -11.04 -11.08
CA THR A 568 -7.43 -9.76 -11.48
C THR A 568 -5.94 -9.68 -11.16
N SER A 569 -5.44 -10.49 -10.23
CA SER A 569 -4.00 -10.62 -9.96
C SER A 569 -3.23 -11.37 -11.04
N GLY A 570 -3.92 -11.96 -12.02
CA GLY A 570 -3.32 -12.86 -13.01
C GLY A 570 -3.21 -14.31 -12.54
N SER A 571 -3.63 -14.63 -11.31
CA SER A 571 -3.73 -16.01 -10.82
C SER A 571 -4.81 -16.78 -11.57
N MET A 572 -4.50 -18.01 -11.98
CA MET A 572 -5.44 -18.92 -12.62
C MET A 572 -5.62 -20.17 -11.77
N LYS A 573 -6.86 -20.61 -11.58
CA LYS A 573 -7.22 -21.83 -10.86
C LYS A 573 -8.10 -22.70 -11.75
N GLY A 574 -7.65 -23.91 -12.06
CA GLY A 574 -8.38 -24.88 -12.88
C GLY A 574 -8.04 -26.32 -12.49
N GLY A 575 -8.91 -27.27 -12.82
CA GLY A 575 -8.73 -28.69 -12.49
C GLY A 575 -9.99 -29.52 -12.69
N TYR A 576 -9.86 -30.85 -12.73
CA TYR A 576 -11.00 -31.76 -12.89
C TYR A 576 -11.83 -31.83 -11.60
N ARG A 577 -13.05 -31.29 -11.62
CA ARG A 577 -14.00 -31.36 -10.51
C ARG A 577 -15.17 -32.27 -10.88
N LYS A 578 -15.34 -33.39 -10.16
CA LYS A 578 -16.59 -34.16 -10.22
C LYS A 578 -17.73 -33.23 -9.80
N ARG A 579 -18.86 -33.25 -10.53
CA ARG A 579 -20.10 -32.58 -10.08
C ARG A 579 -20.55 -33.25 -8.77
N TYR A 580 -20.11 -32.74 -7.64
CA TYR A 580 -20.60 -33.18 -6.34
C TYR A 580 -21.96 -32.51 -6.10
N ALA A 581 -23.03 -33.28 -6.21
CA ALA A 581 -24.40 -32.84 -5.96
C ALA A 581 -24.72 -32.62 -4.46
N GLN A 582 -23.71 -32.43 -3.60
CA GLN A 582 -23.87 -32.50 -2.14
C GLN A 582 -23.26 -31.30 -1.37
N GLY A 583 -23.00 -30.18 -2.05
CA GLY A 583 -22.69 -28.89 -1.40
C GLY A 583 -23.84 -27.88 -1.55
N LEU A 584 -23.79 -26.76 -0.81
CA LEU A 584 -24.65 -25.60 -1.10
C LEU A 584 -24.35 -25.13 -2.53
N SER A 585 -25.34 -25.20 -3.42
CA SER A 585 -25.26 -24.82 -4.84
C SER A 585 -26.51 -24.05 -5.22
N PHE A 586 -26.44 -23.20 -6.26
CA PHE A 586 -27.58 -22.39 -6.71
C PHE A 586 -28.74 -23.19 -7.35
N SER A 587 -28.69 -24.53 -7.36
CA SER A 587 -29.81 -25.39 -7.79
C SER A 587 -30.67 -25.93 -6.65
N SER A 588 -31.97 -25.63 -6.72
CA SER A 588 -33.11 -26.42 -6.22
C SER A 588 -33.03 -27.00 -4.79
N GLY A 589 -33.37 -26.16 -3.80
CA GLY A 589 -34.36 -26.45 -2.76
C GLY A 589 -34.22 -27.68 -1.84
N SER A 590 -33.07 -28.36 -1.81
CA SER A 590 -32.90 -29.54 -0.96
C SER A 590 -32.43 -29.15 0.43
N SER A 591 -33.33 -29.25 1.41
CA SER A 591 -33.03 -28.97 2.82
C SER A 591 -32.05 -30.02 3.39
N PRO A 592 -31.01 -29.61 4.16
CA PRO A 592 -30.08 -30.52 4.84
C PRO A 592 -30.73 -31.50 5.84
N HIS A 593 -32.00 -31.31 6.20
CA HIS A 593 -32.73 -32.19 7.13
C HIS A 593 -32.96 -33.63 6.62
N ALA A 594 -32.77 -33.93 5.34
CA ALA A 594 -32.97 -35.29 4.80
C ALA A 594 -31.83 -36.28 5.11
N LEU A 595 -30.70 -35.82 5.66
CA LEU A 595 -29.51 -36.66 5.89
C LEU A 595 -29.37 -37.17 7.33
N ALA A 596 -29.97 -36.50 8.32
CA ALA A 596 -29.93 -36.94 9.72
C ALA A 596 -30.91 -38.10 9.99
N GLY A 597 -32.15 -38.03 9.48
CA GLY A 597 -33.19 -39.03 9.75
C GLY A 597 -32.92 -40.43 9.16
N ASN A 598 -32.02 -40.55 8.16
CA ASN A 598 -31.72 -41.84 7.54
C ASN A 598 -30.58 -42.62 8.23
N ALA A 599 -29.78 -41.99 9.08
CA ALA A 599 -28.72 -42.68 9.83
C ALA A 599 -29.30 -43.34 11.10
N GLU A 600 -30.20 -42.64 11.79
CA GLU A 600 -30.93 -43.18 12.95
C GLU A 600 -31.81 -44.37 12.56
N ALA A 601 -32.49 -44.29 11.41
CA ALA A 601 -33.27 -45.42 10.87
C ALA A 601 -32.41 -46.67 10.57
N LEU A 602 -31.20 -46.48 10.05
CA LEU A 602 -30.24 -47.57 9.82
C LEU A 602 -29.70 -48.15 11.13
N GLU A 603 -29.48 -47.31 12.15
CA GLU A 603 -29.08 -47.77 13.49
C GLU A 603 -30.18 -48.59 14.17
N GLU A 604 -31.45 -48.18 14.06
CA GLU A 604 -32.59 -48.94 14.53
C GLU A 604 -32.73 -50.28 13.81
N GLU A 605 -32.56 -50.30 12.48
CA GLU A 605 -32.64 -51.53 11.66
C GLU A 605 -31.48 -52.50 11.97
N ILE A 606 -30.26 -51.98 12.18
CA ILE A 606 -29.12 -52.78 12.63
C ILE A 606 -29.38 -53.35 14.02
N ALA A 607 -29.94 -52.55 14.94
CA ALA A 607 -30.27 -53.01 16.29
C ALA A 607 -31.34 -54.11 16.29
N SER A 608 -32.37 -54.00 15.44
CA SER A 608 -33.39 -55.05 15.31
C SER A 608 -32.81 -56.34 14.72
N LEU A 609 -32.01 -56.24 13.65
CA LEU A 609 -31.39 -57.41 13.01
C LEU A 609 -30.35 -58.09 13.90
N ARG A 610 -29.62 -57.34 14.73
CA ARG A 610 -28.70 -57.91 15.74
C ARG A 610 -29.46 -58.72 16.78
N LYS A 611 -30.62 -58.24 17.23
CA LYS A 611 -31.48 -58.98 18.17
C LYS A 611 -32.01 -60.29 17.55
N GLU A 612 -32.35 -60.26 16.27
CA GLU A 612 -32.75 -61.46 15.52
C GLU A 612 -31.59 -62.44 15.33
N LEU A 613 -30.39 -61.94 15.04
CA LEU A 613 -29.16 -62.73 14.91
C LEU A 613 -28.81 -63.43 16.23
N ASP A 614 -28.80 -62.70 17.34
CA ASP A 614 -28.53 -63.27 18.67
C ASP A 614 -29.51 -64.40 19.01
N ALA A 615 -30.81 -64.21 18.69
CA ALA A 615 -31.82 -65.24 18.91
C ALA A 615 -31.58 -66.49 18.04
N ALA A 616 -31.18 -66.32 16.78
CA ALA A 616 -30.86 -67.41 15.87
C ALA A 616 -29.59 -68.17 16.31
N GLU A 617 -28.55 -67.48 16.77
CA GLU A 617 -27.31 -68.09 17.27
C GLU A 617 -27.54 -68.89 18.56
N ILE A 618 -28.35 -68.37 19.49
CA ILE A 618 -28.77 -69.10 20.69
C ILE A 618 -29.51 -70.38 20.31
N GLN A 619 -30.40 -70.32 19.31
CA GLN A 619 -31.16 -71.47 18.86
C GLN A 619 -30.27 -72.51 18.16
N GLN A 620 -29.34 -72.05 17.32
CA GLN A 620 -28.34 -72.90 16.67
C GLN A 620 -27.51 -73.67 17.71
N GLU A 621 -27.02 -72.99 18.74
CA GLU A 621 -26.18 -73.62 19.77
C GLU A 621 -26.97 -74.64 20.61
N LYS A 622 -28.26 -74.39 20.90
CA LYS A 622 -29.13 -75.38 21.54
C LYS A 622 -29.31 -76.65 20.71
N VAL A 623 -29.60 -76.51 19.41
CA VAL A 623 -29.76 -77.66 18.51
C VAL A 623 -28.43 -78.41 18.37
N ARG A 624 -27.31 -77.68 18.33
CA ARG A 624 -25.97 -78.28 18.28
C ARG A 624 -25.68 -79.15 19.50
N GLN A 625 -25.97 -78.65 20.70
CA GLN A 625 -25.81 -79.42 21.94
C GLN A 625 -26.68 -80.68 21.95
N ALA A 626 -27.96 -80.54 21.62
CA ALA A 626 -28.87 -81.69 21.51
C ALA A 626 -28.39 -82.73 20.48
N THR A 627 -27.85 -82.28 19.35
CA THR A 627 -27.28 -83.16 18.31
C THR A 627 -26.05 -83.92 18.84
N GLN A 628 -25.19 -83.26 19.63
CA GLN A 628 -24.01 -83.89 20.24
C GLN A 628 -24.39 -84.94 21.29
N GLU A 629 -25.37 -84.63 22.14
CA GLU A 629 -25.89 -85.58 23.14
C GLU A 629 -26.49 -86.82 22.46
N LEU A 630 -27.30 -86.61 21.41
CA LEU A 630 -27.92 -87.69 20.67
C LEU A 630 -26.91 -88.57 19.90
N ASP A 631 -25.83 -87.99 19.38
CA ASP A 631 -24.71 -88.73 18.76
C ASP A 631 -24.01 -89.63 19.79
N ALA A 632 -23.75 -89.11 21.00
CA ALA A 632 -23.17 -89.90 22.09
C ALA A 632 -24.10 -91.05 22.51
N GLU A 633 -25.40 -90.77 22.63
CA GLU A 633 -26.42 -91.76 22.94
C GLU A 633 -26.56 -92.87 21.89
N LEU A 634 -26.43 -92.52 20.61
CA LEU A 634 -26.44 -93.46 19.49
C LEU A 634 -25.19 -94.37 19.54
N ARG A 635 -24.02 -93.82 19.87
CA ARG A 635 -22.79 -94.63 20.04
C ARG A 635 -22.94 -95.66 21.14
N ILE A 636 -23.53 -95.27 22.26
CA ILE A 636 -23.81 -96.19 23.39
C ILE A 636 -24.77 -97.29 22.92
N ALA A 637 -25.91 -96.93 22.29
CA ALA A 637 -26.87 -97.90 21.80
C ALA A 637 -26.27 -98.87 20.75
N THR A 638 -25.40 -98.38 19.88
CA THR A 638 -24.69 -99.19 18.88
C THR A 638 -23.70 -100.16 19.56
N GLY A 639 -23.04 -99.73 20.64
CA GLY A 639 -22.18 -100.59 21.45
C GLY A 639 -22.95 -101.69 22.19
N GLU A 640 -24.10 -101.33 22.80
CA GLU A 640 -25.01 -102.28 23.47
C GLU A 640 -25.48 -103.37 22.50
N MET A 641 -25.93 -102.98 21.30
CA MET A 641 -26.37 -103.89 20.24
C MET A 641 -25.27 -104.88 19.84
N ARG A 642 -24.05 -104.41 19.59
CA ARG A 642 -22.90 -105.27 19.24
C ARG A 642 -22.57 -106.29 20.33
N LEU A 643 -22.65 -105.89 21.61
CA LEU A 643 -22.41 -106.80 22.72
C LEU A 643 -23.46 -107.93 22.74
N LEU A 644 -24.72 -107.60 22.51
CA LEU A 644 -25.81 -108.57 22.44
C LEU A 644 -25.67 -109.51 21.22
N GLU A 645 -25.25 -108.99 20.06
CA GLU A 645 -24.96 -109.79 18.86
C GLU A 645 -23.85 -110.81 19.13
N THR A 646 -22.75 -110.38 19.75
CA THR A 646 -21.66 -111.31 20.10
C THR A 646 -22.10 -112.42 21.04
N LYS A 647 -23.01 -112.12 21.98
CA LYS A 647 -23.58 -113.10 22.91
C LYS A 647 -24.53 -114.09 22.20
N GLU A 648 -25.37 -113.61 21.28
CA GLU A 648 -26.23 -114.47 20.44
C GLU A 648 -25.38 -115.44 19.62
N HIS A 649 -24.31 -114.93 18.99
CA HIS A 649 -23.41 -115.74 18.18
C HIS A 649 -22.65 -116.79 18.98
N GLN A 650 -22.22 -116.47 20.21
CA GLN A 650 -21.59 -117.43 21.12
C GLN A 650 -22.55 -118.57 21.48
N LEU A 651 -23.81 -118.24 21.80
CA LEU A 651 -24.84 -119.25 22.09
C LEU A 651 -25.16 -120.12 20.86
N ALA A 652 -25.19 -119.53 19.67
CA ALA A 652 -25.39 -120.25 18.41
C ALA A 652 -24.26 -121.27 18.14
N ALA A 653 -23.01 -120.87 18.38
CA ALA A 653 -21.86 -121.75 18.22
C ALA A 653 -21.86 -122.91 19.22
N GLU A 654 -22.25 -122.65 20.47
CA GLU A 654 -22.35 -123.68 21.53
C GLU A 654 -23.45 -124.72 21.21
N ILE A 655 -24.59 -124.28 20.69
CA ILE A 655 -25.67 -125.17 20.22
C ILE A 655 -25.18 -126.08 19.09
N ALA A 656 -24.55 -125.51 18.06
CA ALA A 656 -24.09 -126.26 16.90
C ALA A 656 -23.07 -127.34 17.27
N SER A 657 -22.18 -127.05 18.22
CA SER A 657 -21.21 -128.01 18.75
C SER A 657 -21.89 -129.23 19.39
N LEU A 658 -22.91 -129.00 20.21
CA LEU A 658 -23.61 -130.06 20.96
C LEU A 658 -24.54 -130.89 20.07
N GLU A 659 -25.18 -130.29 19.06
CA GLU A 659 -26.00 -131.02 18.08
C GLU A 659 -25.18 -131.99 17.23
N GLN A 660 -23.94 -131.62 16.91
CA GLN A 660 -23.04 -132.48 16.15
C GLN A 660 -22.53 -133.65 17.02
N GLU A 661 -22.26 -133.42 18.31
CA GLU A 661 -21.92 -134.46 19.28
C GLU A 661 -23.04 -135.51 19.43
N LEU A 662 -24.30 -135.09 19.39
CA LEU A 662 -25.47 -135.98 19.37
C LEU A 662 -25.53 -136.87 18.12
N SER A 663 -25.17 -136.34 16.94
CA SER A 663 -25.25 -137.06 15.66
C SER A 663 -24.21 -138.18 15.54
N LEU A 664 -23.00 -137.99 16.07
CA LEU A 664 -21.88 -138.93 15.94
C LEU A 664 -22.06 -140.18 16.81
N HIS A 665 -22.78 -140.08 17.93
CA HIS A 665 -23.07 -141.21 18.81
C HIS A 665 -24.05 -142.25 18.24
N THR A 666 -24.48 -142.15 16.98
CA THR A 666 -25.46 -143.05 16.33
C THR A 666 -24.91 -143.96 15.21
N MET A 667 -23.60 -143.95 14.93
CA MET A 667 -23.00 -144.64 13.75
C MET A 667 -22.40 -146.05 14.01
N SER A 668 -22.25 -146.86 12.95
CA SER A 668 -21.80 -148.27 12.96
C SER A 668 -20.26 -148.44 12.85
N PRO A 669 -19.65 -149.49 13.45
CA PRO A 669 -18.18 -149.69 13.49
C PRO A 669 -17.46 -149.83 12.13
N GLY A 670 -18.15 -150.27 11.07
CA GLY A 670 -17.55 -150.41 9.73
C GLY A 670 -17.45 -149.10 8.94
N GLU A 671 -18.31 -148.13 9.27
CA GLU A 671 -18.29 -146.80 8.67
C GLU A 671 -17.24 -145.90 9.34
N TYR A 672 -16.87 -146.25 10.56
CA TYR A 672 -15.92 -145.55 11.43
C TYR A 672 -14.49 -145.55 10.87
N ASP A 673 -13.97 -146.71 10.46
CA ASP A 673 -12.60 -146.82 9.93
C ASP A 673 -12.45 -146.13 8.56
N ALA A 674 -13.49 -146.17 7.72
CA ALA A 674 -13.51 -145.45 6.46
C ALA A 674 -13.59 -143.93 6.67
N ALA A 675 -14.39 -143.47 7.63
CA ALA A 675 -14.50 -142.07 8.01
C ALA A 675 -13.18 -141.52 8.58
N MET A 676 -12.49 -142.28 9.42
CA MET A 676 -11.21 -141.86 10.03
C MET A 676 -10.09 -141.67 9.00
N LYS A 677 -10.03 -142.51 7.96
CA LYS A 677 -9.03 -142.38 6.89
C LYS A 677 -9.29 -141.15 6.00
N LEU A 678 -10.55 -140.95 5.60
CA LEU A 678 -10.99 -139.78 4.83
C LEU A 678 -10.78 -138.47 5.60
N MET A 679 -11.01 -138.48 6.92
CA MET A 679 -10.75 -137.33 7.79
C MET A 679 -9.27 -136.98 7.89
N SER A 680 -8.37 -137.96 7.91
CA SER A 680 -6.92 -137.68 7.91
C SER A 680 -6.47 -136.99 6.62
N GLU A 681 -6.93 -137.48 5.46
CA GLU A 681 -6.55 -136.92 4.14
C GLU A 681 -7.12 -135.50 3.95
N SER A 682 -8.36 -135.26 4.38
CA SER A 682 -8.98 -133.94 4.37
C SER A 682 -8.25 -132.94 5.27
N ARG A 683 -7.69 -133.40 6.41
CA ARG A 683 -6.91 -132.55 7.33
C ARG A 683 -5.67 -131.98 6.67
N ASP A 684 -4.92 -132.83 5.97
CA ASP A 684 -3.68 -132.45 5.31
C ASP A 684 -3.93 -131.49 4.14
N GLU A 685 -5.07 -131.62 3.44
CA GLU A 685 -5.47 -130.69 2.39
C GLU A 685 -5.85 -129.31 2.95
N ILE A 686 -6.59 -129.27 4.06
CA ILE A 686 -6.95 -128.03 4.76
C ILE A 686 -5.69 -127.34 5.31
N ASP A 687 -4.74 -128.10 5.89
CA ASP A 687 -3.45 -127.57 6.37
C ASP A 687 -2.67 -126.85 5.25
N ARG A 688 -2.67 -127.40 4.03
CA ARG A 688 -2.03 -126.74 2.86
C ARG A 688 -2.75 -125.47 2.43
N LYS A 689 -4.09 -125.50 2.35
CA LYS A 689 -4.90 -124.32 1.98
C LYS A 689 -4.78 -123.21 3.02
N MET A 690 -4.75 -123.54 4.30
CA MET A 690 -4.50 -122.59 5.39
C MET A 690 -3.15 -121.89 5.24
N SER A 691 -2.07 -122.64 5.00
CA SER A 691 -0.74 -122.04 4.82
C SER A 691 -0.69 -121.08 3.63
N ALA A 692 -1.41 -121.37 2.54
CA ALA A 692 -1.54 -120.46 1.41
C ALA A 692 -2.32 -119.18 1.77
N MET A 693 -3.43 -119.32 2.53
CA MET A 693 -4.24 -118.18 2.96
C MET A 693 -3.54 -117.28 3.97
N GLU A 694 -2.75 -117.88 4.86
CA GLU A 694 -1.94 -117.18 5.85
C GLU A 694 -0.91 -116.25 5.18
N LYS A 695 -0.32 -116.66 4.05
CA LYS A 695 0.53 -115.78 3.23
C LYS A 695 -0.25 -114.62 2.61
N GLN A 696 -1.49 -114.84 2.19
CA GLN A 696 -2.33 -113.79 1.61
C GLN A 696 -2.79 -112.78 2.68
N VAL A 697 -3.14 -113.23 3.88
CA VAL A 697 -3.46 -112.36 5.02
C VAL A 697 -2.28 -111.44 5.33
N VAL A 698 -1.07 -111.99 5.44
CA VAL A 698 0.14 -111.19 5.69
C VAL A 698 0.37 -110.17 4.57
N SER A 699 0.09 -110.51 3.31
CA SER A 699 0.21 -109.56 2.20
C SER A 699 -0.85 -108.47 2.23
N ALA A 700 -2.11 -108.77 2.56
CA ALA A 700 -3.19 -107.80 2.65
C ALA A 700 -2.96 -106.85 3.83
N GLN A 701 -2.53 -107.37 4.98
CA GLN A 701 -2.17 -106.58 6.16
C GLN A 701 -1.03 -105.60 5.84
N LYS A 702 0.04 -106.05 5.16
CA LYS A 702 1.14 -105.16 4.74
C LYS A 702 0.68 -104.01 3.84
N LYS A 703 -0.34 -104.20 3.00
CA LYS A 703 -0.89 -103.14 2.14
C LYS A 703 -1.69 -102.12 2.96
N ILE A 704 -2.46 -102.57 3.94
CA ILE A 704 -3.18 -101.71 4.89
C ILE A 704 -2.19 -100.90 5.74
N ASP A 705 -1.16 -101.56 6.28
CA ASP A 705 -0.12 -100.90 7.09
C ASP A 705 0.65 -99.86 6.27
N ALA A 706 0.97 -100.16 5.00
CA ALA A 706 1.61 -99.20 4.09
C ALA A 706 0.72 -98.00 3.79
N PHE A 707 -0.58 -98.22 3.56
CA PHE A 707 -1.57 -97.15 3.35
C PHE A 707 -1.71 -96.25 4.59
N HIS A 708 -1.80 -96.84 5.79
CA HIS A 708 -1.82 -96.10 7.05
C HIS A 708 -0.54 -95.29 7.28
N ALA A 709 0.64 -95.88 7.03
CA ALA A 709 1.90 -95.17 7.17
C ALA A 709 2.03 -93.98 6.20
N GLU A 710 1.46 -94.08 5.00
CA GLU A 710 1.43 -93.00 4.02
C GLU A 710 0.42 -91.90 4.38
N GLU A 711 -0.77 -92.27 4.88
CA GLU A 711 -1.78 -91.33 5.38
C GLU A 711 -1.30 -90.59 6.63
N GLU A 712 -0.64 -91.28 7.58
CA GLU A 712 -0.12 -90.63 8.78
C GLU A 712 0.97 -89.61 8.43
N LYS A 713 1.84 -89.93 7.45
CA LYS A 713 2.82 -88.97 6.91
C LYS A 713 2.16 -87.76 6.24
N LYS A 714 1.09 -87.95 5.46
CA LYS A 714 0.33 -86.86 4.83
C LYS A 714 -0.35 -85.98 5.87
N LYS A 715 -0.98 -86.59 6.88
CA LYS A 715 -1.63 -85.91 8.01
C LYS A 715 -0.63 -85.10 8.82
N GLN A 716 0.54 -85.65 9.11
CA GLN A 716 1.61 -84.95 9.81
C GLN A 716 2.11 -83.73 9.00
N ARG A 717 2.30 -83.89 7.69
CA ARG A 717 2.70 -82.80 6.78
C ARG A 717 1.63 -81.72 6.62
N MET A 718 0.35 -82.10 6.66
CA MET A 718 -0.79 -81.19 6.68
C MET A 718 -0.82 -80.36 7.97
N PHE A 719 -0.61 -80.99 9.14
CA PHE A 719 -0.53 -80.26 10.41
C PHE A 719 0.68 -79.33 10.46
N GLU A 720 1.82 -79.74 9.92
CA GLU A 720 3.01 -78.89 9.79
C GLU A 720 2.73 -77.66 8.89
N ALA A 721 2.10 -77.86 7.74
CA ALA A 721 1.71 -76.78 6.83
C ALA A 721 0.66 -75.85 7.46
N GLN A 722 -0.31 -76.38 8.21
CA GLN A 722 -1.33 -75.60 8.92
C GLN A 722 -0.72 -74.77 10.07
N ALA A 723 0.19 -75.35 10.85
CA ALA A 723 0.92 -74.64 11.89
C ALA A 723 1.84 -73.55 11.30
N ALA A 724 2.50 -73.83 10.17
CA ALA A 724 3.32 -72.85 9.45
C ALA A 724 2.48 -71.69 8.90
N LEU A 725 1.32 -71.99 8.31
CA LEU A 725 0.36 -70.98 7.85
C LEU A 725 -0.09 -70.06 8.98
N GLN A 726 -0.46 -70.63 10.14
CA GLN A 726 -0.90 -69.85 11.30
C GLN A 726 0.21 -68.92 11.81
N LYS A 727 1.47 -69.40 11.85
CA LYS A 727 2.63 -68.60 12.24
C LYS A 727 2.93 -67.45 11.25
N GLU A 728 2.82 -67.69 9.95
CA GLU A 728 2.97 -66.62 8.96
C GLU A 728 1.80 -65.62 9.00
N GLN A 729 0.58 -66.07 9.29
CA GLN A 729 -0.60 -65.21 9.47
C GLN A 729 -0.43 -64.26 10.68
N GLU A 730 0.10 -64.75 11.80
CA GLU A 730 0.43 -63.94 12.97
C GLU A 730 1.46 -62.86 12.64
N LYS A 731 2.51 -63.21 11.87
CA LYS A 731 3.51 -62.24 11.41
C LYS A 731 2.91 -61.20 10.47
N VAL A 732 2.01 -61.59 9.55
CA VAL A 732 1.30 -60.64 8.69
C VAL A 732 0.49 -59.66 9.53
N ASN A 733 -0.25 -60.15 10.53
CA ASN A 733 -1.04 -59.28 11.40
C ASN A 733 -0.15 -58.28 12.15
N ALA A 734 1.02 -58.71 12.66
CA ALA A 734 1.99 -57.82 13.30
C ALA A 734 2.51 -56.73 12.33
N VAL A 735 2.89 -57.12 11.11
CA VAL A 735 3.37 -56.18 10.07
C VAL A 735 2.27 -55.20 9.63
N VAL A 736 1.02 -55.64 9.57
CA VAL A 736 -0.13 -54.76 9.26
C VAL A 736 -0.37 -53.73 10.37
N GLN A 737 -0.25 -54.13 11.63
CA GLN A 737 -0.34 -53.20 12.76
C GLN A 737 0.79 -52.16 12.71
N GLU A 738 2.03 -52.60 12.48
CA GLU A 738 3.19 -51.71 12.33
C GLU A 738 3.01 -50.74 11.15
N LYS A 739 2.53 -51.23 9.99
CA LYS A 739 2.20 -50.41 8.82
C LYS A 739 1.17 -49.33 9.15
N ASN A 740 0.09 -49.70 9.84
CA ASN A 740 -0.98 -48.77 10.19
C ASN A 740 -0.47 -47.69 11.17
N GLN A 741 0.34 -48.07 12.15
CA GLN A 741 0.94 -47.13 13.09
C GLN A 741 1.83 -46.11 12.37
N LYS A 742 2.70 -46.56 11.46
CA LYS A 742 3.56 -45.69 10.66
C LYS A 742 2.78 -44.79 9.69
N ARG A 743 1.66 -45.27 9.13
CA ARG A 743 0.76 -44.44 8.30
C ARG A 743 0.12 -43.30 9.09
N VAL A 744 -0.29 -43.57 10.34
CA VAL A 744 -0.84 -42.53 11.21
C VAL A 744 0.22 -41.48 11.55
N GLU A 745 1.45 -41.90 11.85
CA GLU A 745 2.57 -40.97 12.07
C GLU A 745 2.87 -40.11 10.84
N LEU A 746 2.90 -40.71 9.65
CA LEU A 746 3.12 -40.01 8.39
C LEU A 746 2.05 -38.94 8.15
N ALA A 747 0.77 -39.31 8.24
CA ALA A 747 -0.34 -38.38 8.06
C ALA A 747 -0.27 -37.21 9.06
N ARG A 748 0.15 -37.48 10.30
CA ARG A 748 0.31 -36.45 11.34
C ARG A 748 1.40 -35.44 10.98
N PHE A 749 2.52 -35.88 10.39
CA PHE A 749 3.59 -34.99 9.93
C PHE A 749 3.23 -34.27 8.62
N GLU A 750 2.48 -34.90 7.71
CA GLU A 750 1.93 -34.25 6.51
C GLU A 750 0.98 -33.10 6.88
N THR A 751 0.05 -33.33 7.82
CA THR A 751 -0.82 -32.28 8.34
C THR A 751 -0.02 -31.16 9.00
N LYS A 752 1.00 -31.48 9.82
CA LYS A 752 1.89 -30.45 10.38
C LYS A 752 2.60 -29.63 9.31
N GLN A 753 2.94 -30.23 8.17
CA GLN A 753 3.60 -29.53 7.07
C GLN A 753 2.62 -28.60 6.34
N GLU A 754 1.37 -29.02 6.19
CA GLU A 754 0.28 -28.20 5.63
C GLU A 754 -0.08 -27.03 6.56
N ASP A 755 -0.19 -27.29 7.87
CA ASP A 755 -0.40 -26.27 8.90
C ASP A 755 0.75 -25.26 8.90
N LEU A 756 2.00 -25.73 8.84
CA LEU A 756 3.18 -24.87 8.73
C LEU A 756 3.15 -24.00 7.47
N ALA A 757 2.70 -24.56 6.33
CA ALA A 757 2.58 -23.80 5.09
C ALA A 757 1.50 -22.72 5.18
N ASN A 758 0.38 -23.02 5.85
CA ASN A 758 -0.68 -22.05 6.13
C ASN A 758 -0.23 -20.97 7.10
N GLU A 759 0.47 -21.34 8.18
CA GLU A 759 1.04 -20.40 9.14
C GLU A 759 2.04 -19.48 8.46
N ALA A 760 3.01 -20.04 7.73
CA ALA A 760 3.97 -19.25 6.95
C ALA A 760 3.29 -18.29 5.98
N TYR A 761 2.22 -18.73 5.30
CA TYR A 761 1.46 -17.86 4.39
C TYR A 761 0.66 -16.77 5.13
N GLN A 762 0.04 -17.07 6.27
CA GLN A 762 -0.66 -16.07 7.07
C GLN A 762 0.30 -15.00 7.63
N GLU A 763 1.49 -15.43 8.03
CA GLU A 763 2.49 -14.56 8.65
C GLU A 763 3.26 -13.70 7.64
N THR A 764 3.70 -14.31 6.54
CA THR A 764 4.61 -13.66 5.57
C THR A 764 3.91 -13.22 4.29
N ARG A 765 2.68 -13.71 4.03
CA ARG A 765 1.98 -13.62 2.73
C ARG A 765 2.74 -14.23 1.55
N GLU A 766 3.75 -15.04 1.83
CA GLU A 766 4.48 -15.81 0.83
C GLU A 766 4.21 -17.30 1.00
N THR A 767 4.35 -18.04 -0.10
CA THR A 767 4.27 -19.50 -0.03
C THR A 767 5.52 -20.06 0.63
N LEU A 768 5.36 -21.12 1.42
CA LEU A 768 6.49 -21.80 2.06
C LEU A 768 7.57 -22.22 1.04
N ALA A 769 7.17 -22.59 -0.17
CA ALA A 769 8.09 -22.89 -1.27
C ALA A 769 8.96 -21.69 -1.70
N SER A 770 8.41 -20.46 -1.70
CA SER A 770 9.17 -19.23 -1.97
C SER A 770 10.24 -19.02 -0.91
N ILE A 771 9.88 -19.17 0.36
CA ILE A 771 10.77 -19.02 1.50
C ILE A 771 11.94 -20.01 1.42
N ILE A 772 11.64 -21.29 1.19
CA ILE A 772 12.67 -22.35 1.10
C ILE A 772 13.59 -22.12 -0.10
N SER A 773 13.07 -21.65 -1.24
CA SER A 773 13.86 -21.43 -2.46
C SER A 773 14.97 -20.38 -2.29
N ARG A 774 14.85 -19.51 -1.27
CA ARG A 774 15.85 -18.48 -0.93
C ARG A 774 17.04 -19.04 -0.14
N GLY A 775 16.93 -20.28 0.37
CA GLY A 775 18.04 -20.97 1.01
C GLY A 775 18.48 -20.36 2.35
N ALA A 776 17.52 -19.91 3.17
CA ALA A 776 17.82 -19.42 4.51
C ALA A 776 18.49 -20.52 5.36
N PRO A 777 19.54 -20.21 6.14
CA PRO A 777 20.22 -21.20 6.97
C PRO A 777 19.30 -21.72 8.08
N ALA A 778 19.31 -23.04 8.27
CA ALA A 778 18.56 -23.68 9.35
C ALA A 778 19.13 -23.31 10.74
N LEU A 779 18.24 -23.02 11.67
CA LEU A 779 18.53 -22.73 13.07
C LEU A 779 18.78 -24.04 13.84
N SER A 780 19.52 -23.96 14.95
CA SER A 780 19.63 -25.07 15.90
C SER A 780 18.35 -25.24 16.72
N SER A 781 18.15 -26.41 17.32
CA SER A 781 16.97 -26.71 18.14
C SER A 781 16.79 -25.70 19.30
N ASP A 782 17.87 -25.30 19.97
CA ASP A 782 17.83 -24.33 21.08
C ASP A 782 17.53 -22.90 20.57
N ALA A 783 17.95 -22.59 19.34
CA ALA A 783 17.71 -21.29 18.73
C ALA A 783 16.26 -21.13 18.23
N LEU A 784 15.50 -22.23 18.09
CA LEU A 784 14.15 -22.22 17.53
C LEU A 784 13.13 -21.61 18.49
N GLU A 785 13.23 -21.93 19.78
CA GLU A 785 12.40 -21.36 20.85
C GLU A 785 12.74 -19.88 21.11
N SER A 786 14.04 -19.55 21.07
CA SER A 786 14.51 -18.16 21.12
C SER A 786 14.01 -17.35 19.91
N ALA A 787 14.07 -17.92 18.70
CA ALA A 787 13.60 -17.27 17.48
C ALA A 787 12.09 -17.00 17.53
N GLN A 788 11.28 -17.97 17.98
CA GLN A 788 9.84 -17.78 18.13
C GLN A 788 9.51 -16.64 19.11
N THR A 789 10.23 -16.58 20.24
CA THR A 789 10.05 -15.52 21.24
C THR A 789 10.41 -14.16 20.66
N GLU A 790 11.49 -14.08 19.89
CA GLU A 790 11.96 -12.84 19.28
C GLU A 790 11.04 -12.38 18.13
N ILE A 791 10.51 -13.31 17.32
CA ILE A 791 9.47 -13.04 16.31
C ILE A 791 8.25 -12.36 16.97
N GLN A 792 7.79 -12.87 18.12
CA GLN A 792 6.66 -12.27 18.85
C GLN A 792 6.98 -10.86 19.38
N LYS A 793 8.20 -10.65 19.91
CA LYS A 793 8.63 -9.30 20.33
C LYS A 793 8.69 -8.33 19.17
N LEU A 794 9.26 -8.75 18.03
CA LEU A 794 9.37 -7.91 16.84
C LEU A 794 7.99 -7.55 16.28
N LYS A 795 7.04 -8.50 16.23
CA LYS A 795 5.63 -8.23 15.87
C LYS A 795 4.95 -7.26 16.81
N TYR A 796 5.12 -7.44 18.13
CA TYR A 796 4.55 -6.52 19.11
C TYR A 796 5.12 -5.11 18.92
N THR A 797 6.43 -5.00 18.70
CA THR A 797 7.10 -3.72 18.43
C THR A 797 6.57 -3.08 17.13
N LEU A 798 6.36 -3.86 16.07
CA LEU A 798 5.74 -3.41 14.82
C LEU A 798 4.31 -2.89 15.02
N SER A 799 3.51 -3.56 15.86
CA SER A 799 2.13 -3.16 16.16
C SER A 799 2.07 -1.81 16.89
N LEU A 800 3.06 -1.51 17.73
CA LEU A 800 3.17 -0.24 18.45
C LEU A 800 3.55 0.93 17.53
N ILE A 801 4.30 0.66 16.46
CA ILE A 801 4.76 1.70 15.53
C ILE A 801 3.64 2.14 14.56
N GLY A 802 2.68 1.25 14.24
CA GLY A 802 1.52 1.58 13.40
C GLY A 802 1.83 1.68 11.90
N GLY A 803 0.86 2.09 11.08
CA GLY A 803 0.91 2.09 9.60
C GLY A 803 1.97 3.00 8.95
N ILE A 804 2.48 2.60 7.78
CA ILE A 804 3.36 3.43 6.94
C ILE A 804 2.45 4.29 6.07
N ASP A 805 2.65 5.60 6.12
CA ASP A 805 2.15 6.49 5.09
C ASP A 805 3.36 7.04 4.33
N GLU A 806 3.52 6.57 3.10
CA GLU A 806 4.59 6.98 2.18
C GLU A 806 4.53 8.49 1.91
N GLN A 807 3.35 9.11 2.09
CA GLN A 807 3.18 10.56 2.01
C GLN A 807 3.95 11.32 3.09
N VAL A 808 4.21 10.71 4.27
CA VAL A 808 4.93 11.37 5.37
C VAL A 808 6.41 11.58 5.03
N VAL A 809 7.03 10.66 4.29
CA VAL A 809 8.43 10.79 3.85
C VAL A 809 8.54 11.89 2.80
N LEU A 810 7.63 11.90 1.82
CA LEU A 810 7.56 12.96 0.80
C LEU A 810 7.28 14.33 1.43
N GLU A 811 6.34 14.41 2.37
CA GLU A 811 6.01 15.65 3.08
C GLU A 811 7.20 16.13 3.93
N TYR A 812 7.95 15.22 4.55
CA TYR A 812 9.18 15.57 5.27
C TYR A 812 10.23 16.16 4.33
N GLU A 813 10.50 15.53 3.18
CA GLU A 813 11.48 16.03 2.20
C GLU A 813 11.09 17.40 1.64
N GLU A 814 9.83 17.58 1.27
CA GLU A 814 9.31 18.86 0.77
C GLU A 814 9.38 19.96 1.84
N THR A 815 8.95 19.64 3.07
CA THR A 815 8.98 20.58 4.20
C THR A 815 10.41 20.94 4.60
N LYS A 816 11.34 19.98 4.55
CA LYS A 816 12.76 20.19 4.83
C LYS A 816 13.39 21.08 3.76
N SER A 817 13.14 20.81 2.48
CA SER A 817 13.64 21.63 1.38
C SER A 817 13.13 23.06 1.48
N ARG A 818 11.85 23.25 1.82
CA ARG A 818 11.27 24.58 2.05
C ARG A 818 11.87 25.28 3.26
N HIS A 819 12.08 24.57 4.37
CA HIS A 819 12.73 25.12 5.56
C HIS A 819 14.16 25.58 5.23
N ASP A 820 14.96 24.73 4.61
CA ASP A 820 16.36 25.02 4.29
C ASP A 820 16.47 26.21 3.33
N GLY A 821 15.60 26.27 2.31
CA GLY A 821 15.53 27.41 1.41
C GLY A 821 15.10 28.73 2.09
N LEU A 822 14.17 28.67 3.07
CA LEU A 822 13.79 29.85 3.84
C LEU A 822 14.91 30.35 4.75
N VAL A 823 15.72 29.44 5.33
CA VAL A 823 16.89 29.80 6.13
C VAL A 823 17.93 30.52 5.27
N GLU A 824 18.24 29.98 4.09
CA GLU A 824 19.19 30.60 3.14
C GLU A 824 18.72 32.00 2.72
N GLN A 825 17.46 32.15 2.32
CA GLN A 825 16.88 33.46 1.98
C GLN A 825 16.92 34.47 3.13
N LEU A 826 16.72 34.00 4.36
CA LEU A 826 16.74 34.86 5.53
C LEU A 826 18.15 35.36 5.84
N ASP A 827 19.16 34.50 5.70
CA ASP A 827 20.57 34.88 5.85
C ASP A 827 20.99 35.89 4.76
N ASP A 828 20.57 35.69 3.51
CA ASP A 828 20.79 36.66 2.43
C ASP A 828 20.15 38.02 2.73
N LEU A 829 18.92 38.04 3.23
CA LEU A 829 18.21 39.27 3.59
C LEU A 829 18.88 40.00 4.76
N LYS A 830 19.42 39.27 5.74
CA LYS A 830 20.21 39.85 6.84
C LYS A 830 21.49 40.50 6.32
N SER A 831 22.22 39.83 5.43
CA SER A 831 23.42 40.42 4.80
C SER A 831 23.07 41.71 4.04
N ALA A 832 21.99 41.68 3.24
CA ALA A 832 21.54 42.87 2.50
C ALA A 832 21.10 44.02 3.42
N LEU A 833 20.59 43.72 4.62
CA LEU A 833 20.25 44.72 5.63
C LEU A 833 21.50 45.39 6.20
N GLU A 834 22.53 44.61 6.54
CA GLU A 834 23.82 45.13 7.03
C GLU A 834 24.51 46.02 5.99
N ASP A 835 24.47 45.61 4.71
CA ASP A 835 25.00 46.41 3.59
C ASP A 835 24.29 47.75 3.45
N LEU A 836 22.96 47.77 3.58
CA LEU A 836 22.16 48.99 3.48
C LEU A 836 22.41 49.94 4.67
N GLU A 837 22.58 49.40 5.88
CA GLU A 837 22.95 50.19 7.06
C GLU A 837 24.31 50.86 6.88
N THR A 838 25.29 50.10 6.40
CA THR A 838 26.64 50.60 6.12
C THR A 838 26.62 51.71 5.07
N LEU A 839 25.90 51.50 3.97
CA LEU A 839 25.76 52.48 2.89
C LEU A 839 25.12 53.79 3.38
N ILE A 840 24.13 53.75 4.28
CA ILE A 840 23.50 54.96 4.84
C ILE A 840 24.53 55.77 5.65
N VAL A 841 25.33 55.10 6.49
CA VAL A 841 26.36 55.75 7.30
C VAL A 841 27.41 56.42 6.42
N GLU A 842 27.88 55.73 5.37
CA GLU A 842 28.84 56.28 4.41
C GLU A 842 28.29 57.52 3.69
N LEU A 843 27.02 57.49 3.26
CA LEU A 843 26.35 58.62 2.62
C LEU A 843 26.26 59.83 3.55
N ASP A 844 25.90 59.63 4.82
CA ASP A 844 25.80 60.71 5.81
C ASP A 844 27.16 61.39 6.07
N GLU A 845 28.24 60.60 6.15
CA GLU A 845 29.59 61.15 6.31
C GLU A 845 30.05 61.96 5.09
N MET A 846 29.80 61.45 3.88
CA MET A 846 30.12 62.16 2.63
C MET A 846 29.36 63.47 2.52
N MET A 847 28.06 63.48 2.84
CA MET A 847 27.23 64.68 2.83
C MET A 847 27.76 65.74 3.79
N LYS A 848 28.12 65.35 5.02
CA LYS A 848 28.65 66.29 6.01
C LYS A 848 29.93 66.97 5.51
N LYS A 849 30.91 66.19 5.03
CA LYS A 849 32.18 66.72 4.50
C LYS A 849 31.96 67.69 3.34
N LYS A 850 31.07 67.35 2.40
CA LYS A 850 30.79 68.16 1.21
C LYS A 850 30.04 69.45 1.56
N ARG A 851 29.07 69.38 2.48
CA ARG A 851 28.34 70.56 2.99
C ARG A 851 29.27 71.57 3.64
N ASP A 852 30.09 71.13 4.59
CA ASP A 852 30.98 72.01 5.36
C ASP A 852 31.96 72.76 4.43
N ALA A 853 32.52 72.05 3.44
CA ALA A 853 33.41 72.64 2.46
C ALA A 853 32.72 73.69 1.56
N ALA A 854 31.52 73.39 1.07
CA ALA A 854 30.76 74.31 0.23
C ALA A 854 30.29 75.55 0.99
N PHE A 855 29.80 75.39 2.23
CA PHE A 855 29.29 76.49 3.06
C PHE A 855 30.39 77.53 3.33
N GLN A 856 31.60 77.10 3.68
CA GLN A 856 32.72 78.02 3.91
C GLN A 856 33.11 78.81 2.65
N LYS A 857 33.05 78.17 1.48
CA LYS A 857 33.35 78.84 0.19
C LYS A 857 32.25 79.85 -0.18
N ILE A 858 30.97 79.49 -0.03
CA ILE A 858 29.84 80.41 -0.29
C ILE A 858 29.91 81.60 0.66
N ARG A 859 30.13 81.38 1.96
CA ARG A 859 30.26 82.44 2.98
C ARG A 859 31.34 83.46 2.62
N LYS A 860 32.50 82.98 2.15
CA LYS A 860 33.62 83.84 1.72
C LYS A 860 33.26 84.69 0.49
N GLU A 861 32.72 84.06 -0.56
CA GLU A 861 32.39 84.77 -1.81
C GLU A 861 31.18 85.70 -1.65
N PHE A 862 30.24 85.39 -0.76
CA PHE A 862 29.11 86.27 -0.43
C PHE A 862 29.61 87.62 0.11
N GLY A 863 30.55 87.61 1.04
CA GLY A 863 31.17 88.83 1.55
C GLY A 863 31.91 89.63 0.45
N ARG A 864 32.52 88.94 -0.53
CA ARG A 864 33.22 89.57 -1.66
C ARG A 864 32.23 90.24 -2.63
N TYR A 865 31.25 89.51 -3.15
CA TYR A 865 30.29 90.06 -4.12
C TYR A 865 29.41 91.16 -3.51
N PHE A 866 29.06 91.03 -2.23
CA PHE A 866 28.34 92.07 -1.51
C PHE A 866 29.13 93.39 -1.51
N LYS A 867 30.44 93.33 -1.20
CA LYS A 867 31.31 94.51 -1.20
C LYS A 867 31.44 95.14 -2.60
N ILE A 868 31.49 94.34 -3.66
CA ILE A 868 31.57 94.82 -5.04
C ILE A 868 30.28 95.54 -5.45
N LEU A 869 29.12 94.95 -5.17
CA LEU A 869 27.82 95.52 -5.53
C LEU A 869 27.54 96.82 -4.75
N PHE A 870 27.82 96.86 -3.45
CA PHE A 870 27.54 98.03 -2.59
C PHE A 870 28.65 99.09 -2.54
N ASP A 871 29.79 98.90 -3.22
CA ASP A 871 31.02 99.72 -3.05
C ASP A 871 31.59 99.76 -1.61
N GLY A 872 31.26 98.75 -0.80
CA GLY A 872 31.53 98.79 0.64
C GLY A 872 30.56 97.92 1.45
N GLY A 873 30.55 98.12 2.76
CA GLY A 873 29.73 97.31 3.68
C GLY A 873 30.34 95.95 4.04
N LYS A 874 29.58 95.13 4.76
CA LYS A 874 29.97 93.77 5.19
C LYS A 874 28.75 92.85 5.20
N ALA A 875 28.90 91.63 4.69
CA ALA A 875 27.89 90.58 4.79
C ALA A 875 28.52 89.25 5.22
N ASP A 876 27.74 88.41 5.89
CA ASP A 876 28.18 87.12 6.44
C ASP A 876 27.03 86.10 6.54
N LEU A 877 27.36 84.81 6.65
CA LEU A 877 26.43 83.70 6.85
C LEU A 877 26.70 82.99 8.19
N VAL A 878 25.65 82.64 8.92
CA VAL A 878 25.74 82.02 10.26
C VAL A 878 24.91 80.75 10.33
N GLU A 879 25.52 79.65 10.78
CA GLU A 879 24.82 78.40 11.04
C GLU A 879 24.06 78.44 12.37
N VAL A 880 22.79 77.99 12.35
CA VAL A 880 21.92 77.91 13.51
C VAL A 880 21.75 76.45 13.91
N TYR A 881 22.22 76.12 15.11
CA TYR A 881 22.14 74.77 15.68
C TYR A 881 21.02 74.68 16.71
N GLY A 882 20.18 73.65 16.61
CA GLY A 882 19.06 73.39 17.51
C GLY A 882 18.94 71.91 17.88
N GLU A 883 17.97 71.59 18.72
CA GLU A 883 17.56 70.19 18.95
C GLU A 883 16.77 69.72 17.73
N GLU A 884 17.01 68.49 17.26
CA GLU A 884 16.16 67.92 16.20
C GLU A 884 14.75 67.81 16.76
N GLU A 885 13.83 68.66 16.29
CA GLU A 885 12.42 68.30 16.39
C GLU A 885 12.26 66.99 15.62
N THR A 886 11.96 65.92 16.36
CA THR A 886 11.52 64.66 15.80
C THR A 886 10.28 64.95 14.97
N GLY A 887 10.49 65.14 13.67
CA GLY A 887 9.49 65.59 12.72
C GLY A 887 8.32 64.62 12.65
N ASN A 888 7.32 64.86 13.50
CA ASN A 888 5.92 64.66 13.17
C ASN A 888 5.34 66.05 12.82
N SER A 889 6.02 66.79 11.94
CA SER A 889 5.45 68.01 11.37
C SER A 889 4.39 67.59 10.36
N LYS A 890 3.13 67.69 10.79
CA LYS A 890 1.98 67.69 9.89
C LYS A 890 2.25 68.69 8.77
N LEU A 891 2.54 68.20 7.57
CA LEU A 891 2.30 68.95 6.35
C LEU A 891 0.79 69.18 6.28
N GLU A 892 0.36 70.40 6.62
CA GLU A 892 -0.99 70.87 6.32
C GLU A 892 -1.15 70.92 4.80
N THR A 893 -1.65 69.85 4.22
CA THR A 893 -2.34 69.91 2.93
C THR A 893 -3.63 70.68 3.11
N ARG A 894 -3.66 71.93 2.66
CA ARG A 894 -4.91 72.59 2.27
C ARG A 894 -5.51 71.83 1.10
N GLU A 895 -6.78 71.49 1.25
CA GLU A 895 -7.60 70.72 0.33
C GLU A 895 -7.67 71.38 -1.05
N GLU A 896 -7.52 70.56 -2.11
CA GLU A 896 -8.42 70.53 -3.27
C GLU A 896 -7.94 69.48 -4.30
N GLY A 897 -8.85 68.60 -4.75
CA GLY A 897 -8.76 67.92 -6.04
C GLY A 897 -8.39 66.44 -6.03
N GLU A 898 -9.38 65.60 -6.33
CA GLU A 898 -9.38 64.13 -6.36
C GLU A 898 -8.41 63.47 -7.37
N ASN A 899 -8.18 62.18 -7.12
CA ASN A 899 -7.52 61.14 -7.93
C ASN A 899 -5.99 61.04 -7.88
N SER A 900 -5.52 60.23 -6.93
CA SER A 900 -4.56 59.14 -7.19
C SER A 900 -4.56 58.16 -6.00
N SER A 901 -4.76 56.88 -6.31
CA SER A 901 -4.78 55.76 -5.38
C SER A 901 -3.43 55.60 -4.68
N ALA A 902 -3.35 56.00 -3.41
CA ALA A 902 -2.24 55.67 -2.52
C ALA A 902 -2.78 54.86 -1.32
N ILE A 903 -2.22 53.66 -1.18
CA ILE A 903 -2.48 52.67 -0.14
C ILE A 903 -2.16 53.29 1.24
N ARG A 904 -3.16 53.37 2.12
CA ARG A 904 -2.98 53.72 3.53
C ARG A 904 -2.49 52.49 4.29
N TYR A 905 -1.28 52.54 4.85
CA TYR A 905 -0.88 51.62 5.91
C TYR A 905 -1.39 52.15 7.25
N GLN A 906 -2.31 51.41 7.88
CA GLN A 906 -2.64 51.54 9.29
C GLN A 906 -1.63 50.72 10.09
N VAL A 907 -0.84 51.37 10.94
CA VAL A 907 -0.07 50.68 11.98
C VAL A 907 -0.99 50.55 13.19
N SER A 908 -1.58 49.37 13.37
CA SER A 908 -2.20 48.96 14.62
C SER A 908 -1.09 48.69 15.64
N ALA A 909 -1.14 49.40 16.75
CA ALA A 909 -0.33 49.11 17.93
C ALA A 909 -0.62 47.68 18.40
N ILE A 910 0.41 46.85 18.44
CA ILE A 910 0.40 45.58 19.18
C ILE A 910 1.34 45.78 20.36
N ASP A 911 0.72 45.71 21.53
CA ASP A 911 1.34 45.70 22.84
C ASP A 911 2.08 44.37 23.08
N GLY A 912 3.15 44.40 23.88
CA GLY A 912 3.74 43.21 24.50
C GLY A 912 4.95 42.57 23.80
N SER A 913 6.15 43.07 24.11
CA SER A 913 7.24 42.28 24.73
C SER A 913 8.55 43.06 24.65
N GLU A 914 9.09 43.42 25.82
CA GLU A 914 10.45 43.97 25.95
C GLU A 914 11.48 42.93 25.50
N PRO A 915 12.50 43.32 24.70
CA PRO A 915 13.80 42.67 24.75
C PRO A 915 14.71 43.45 25.68
N ARG A 916 15.19 42.77 26.73
CA ARG A 916 16.33 43.19 27.54
C ARG A 916 17.58 43.23 26.66
N GLY A 917 18.13 44.42 26.43
CA GLY A 917 19.45 44.60 25.81
C GLY A 917 19.84 46.07 25.82
N GLY A 918 20.91 46.40 26.56
CA GLY A 918 21.24 47.77 26.97
C GLY A 918 21.38 48.78 25.83
N SER A 919 20.48 49.76 25.80
CA SER A 919 20.63 50.95 24.97
C SER A 919 21.48 51.98 25.71
N LYS A 920 22.75 52.11 25.31
CA LYS A 920 23.58 53.27 25.67
C LYS A 920 22.91 54.51 25.08
N ARG A 921 22.41 55.39 25.96
CA ARG A 921 22.01 56.76 25.62
C ARG A 921 23.15 57.46 24.86
N ILE A 922 23.01 57.61 23.55
CA ILE A 922 23.86 58.51 22.76
C ILE A 922 23.36 59.93 23.02
N SER A 923 24.24 60.75 23.59
CA SER A 923 23.99 62.16 23.92
C SER A 923 23.49 62.93 22.70
N GLY A 924 22.49 63.79 22.90
CA GLY A 924 21.89 64.64 21.87
C GLY A 924 22.95 65.37 21.03
N LYS A 925 23.09 64.96 19.77
CA LYS A 925 23.78 65.75 18.76
C LYS A 925 22.87 66.92 18.42
N LYS A 926 23.29 68.15 18.74
CA LYS A 926 22.67 69.35 18.18
C LYS A 926 22.81 69.28 16.66
N ALA A 927 21.70 69.27 15.94
CA ALA A 927 21.70 69.26 14.49
C ALA A 927 21.71 70.69 13.95
N LEU A 928 22.22 70.86 12.72
CA LEU A 928 22.08 72.12 11.99
C LEU A 928 20.61 72.28 11.61
N VAL A 929 19.92 73.28 12.18
CA VAL A 929 18.48 73.51 11.98
C VAL A 929 18.24 74.64 10.98
N GLY A 930 19.18 75.57 10.80
CA GLY A 930 19.02 76.65 9.82
C GLY A 930 20.29 77.42 9.48
N ILE A 931 20.19 78.33 8.51
CA ILE A 931 21.24 79.28 8.12
C ILE A 931 20.67 80.71 8.14
N ASP A 932 21.37 81.61 8.83
CA ASP A 932 21.02 83.01 8.96
C ASP A 932 21.96 83.95 8.17
N ILE A 933 21.45 85.11 7.76
CA ILE A 933 22.16 86.06 6.88
C ILE A 933 22.34 87.38 7.60
N ILE A 934 23.57 87.88 7.64
CA ILE A 934 23.91 89.20 8.18
C ILE A 934 24.34 90.10 7.01
N ALA A 935 23.69 91.25 6.85
CA ALA A 935 24.02 92.22 5.80
C ALA A 935 24.07 93.65 6.35
N ASN A 936 25.19 94.34 6.14
CA ASN A 936 25.42 95.73 6.58
C ASN A 936 25.91 96.57 5.39
N PRO A 937 25.01 97.26 4.68
CA PRO A 937 25.36 98.23 3.63
C PRO A 937 26.24 99.38 4.17
N PRO A 938 27.03 100.06 3.33
CA PRO A 938 27.86 101.18 3.76
C PRO A 938 27.03 102.28 4.44
N GLY A 939 27.51 102.74 5.61
CA GLY A 939 26.85 103.80 6.38
C GLY A 939 25.70 103.37 7.30
N LYS A 940 25.30 102.08 7.32
CA LYS A 940 24.23 101.56 8.20
C LYS A 940 24.68 100.32 8.99
N LYS A 941 24.17 100.18 10.22
CA LYS A 941 24.24 98.94 11.01
C LYS A 941 22.84 98.38 11.15
N ILE A 942 22.56 97.26 10.50
CA ILE A 942 21.22 96.68 10.44
C ILE A 942 21.26 95.35 11.21
N LYS A 943 20.32 95.16 12.14
CA LYS A 943 20.20 93.93 12.94
C LYS A 943 19.24 92.90 12.34
N ASN A 944 18.26 93.35 11.54
CA ASN A 944 17.27 92.49 10.89
C ASN A 944 17.23 92.82 9.39
N ILE A 945 17.35 91.79 8.54
CA ILE A 945 17.39 91.89 7.08
C ILE A 945 16.09 92.49 6.49
N GLU A 946 14.98 92.40 7.23
CA GLU A 946 13.69 92.99 6.84
C GLU A 946 13.73 94.53 6.77
N ALA A 947 14.66 95.17 7.49
CA ALA A 947 14.80 96.63 7.57
C ALA A 947 15.58 97.25 6.40
N LEU A 948 16.07 96.44 5.46
CA LEU A 948 16.70 96.91 4.21
C LEU A 948 15.65 97.53 3.26
N SER A 949 16.05 98.52 2.46
CA SER A 949 15.20 99.03 1.37
C SER A 949 15.00 97.97 0.28
N GLY A 950 13.99 98.11 -0.58
CA GLY A 950 13.73 97.17 -1.68
C GLY A 950 14.97 96.94 -2.56
N GLY A 951 15.66 98.01 -3.00
CA GLY A 951 16.89 97.89 -3.78
C GLY A 951 18.07 97.30 -2.99
N GLU A 952 18.17 97.57 -1.69
CA GLU A 952 19.20 96.95 -0.82
C GLU A 952 18.96 95.45 -0.62
N LYS A 953 17.69 95.01 -0.55
CA LYS A 953 17.32 93.58 -0.50
C LYS A 953 17.72 92.89 -1.79
N THR A 954 17.31 93.44 -2.94
CA THR A 954 17.64 92.88 -4.26
C THR A 954 19.16 92.78 -4.47
N LEU A 955 19.95 93.80 -4.09
CA LEU A 955 21.42 93.76 -4.17
C LEU A 955 22.04 92.71 -3.24
N THR A 956 21.51 92.55 -2.02
CA THR A 956 21.99 91.55 -1.05
C THR A 956 21.70 90.13 -1.55
N SER A 957 20.51 89.89 -2.08
CA SER A 957 20.13 88.62 -2.68
C SER A 957 20.99 88.30 -3.90
N LEU A 958 21.24 89.30 -4.76
CA LEU A 958 22.07 89.15 -5.94
C LEU A 958 23.50 88.77 -5.58
N ALA A 959 24.07 89.39 -4.53
CA ALA A 959 25.37 89.00 -4.00
C ALA A 959 25.40 87.53 -3.54
N LEU A 960 24.33 87.06 -2.91
CA LEU A 960 24.23 85.68 -2.42
C LEU A 960 24.09 84.68 -3.57
N VAL A 961 23.26 84.98 -4.56
CA VAL A 961 23.12 84.19 -5.79
C VAL A 961 24.45 84.11 -6.53
N CYS A 962 25.17 85.22 -6.67
CA CYS A 962 26.51 85.24 -7.31
C CYS A 962 27.52 84.38 -6.54
N ALA A 963 27.50 84.41 -5.21
CA ALA A 963 28.38 83.58 -4.37
C ALA A 963 28.12 82.08 -4.52
N ILE A 964 26.84 81.71 -4.67
CA ILE A 964 26.41 80.33 -4.90
C ILE A 964 26.82 79.89 -6.30
N LEU A 965 26.56 80.70 -7.32
CA LEU A 965 26.95 80.41 -8.71
C LEU A 965 28.48 80.26 -8.86
N HIS A 966 29.26 81.07 -8.15
CA HIS A 966 30.72 80.93 -8.15
C HIS A 966 31.20 79.66 -7.42
N THR A 967 30.47 79.23 -6.38
CA THR A 967 30.87 78.07 -5.59
C THR A 967 30.49 76.76 -6.27
N ASN A 968 29.27 76.70 -6.82
CA ASN A 968 28.70 75.58 -7.55
C ASN A 968 28.16 76.07 -8.90
N PRO A 969 29.01 76.13 -9.95
CA PRO A 969 28.63 76.71 -11.23
C PRO A 969 27.64 75.81 -11.97
N SER A 970 26.43 76.34 -12.19
CA SER A 970 25.44 75.72 -13.08
C SER A 970 25.93 75.79 -14.54
N PRO A 971 25.71 74.78 -15.40
CA PRO A 971 26.13 74.83 -16.80
C PRO A 971 25.57 76.03 -17.57
N PHE A 972 24.37 76.46 -17.21
CA PHE A 972 23.75 77.70 -17.67
C PHE A 972 22.95 78.36 -16.55
N VAL A 973 22.73 79.66 -16.66
CA VAL A 973 21.98 80.48 -15.70
C VAL A 973 21.03 81.38 -16.49
N VAL A 974 19.75 81.34 -16.12
CA VAL A 974 18.73 82.22 -16.68
C VAL A 974 18.35 83.27 -15.63
N LEU A 975 18.42 84.55 -15.99
CA LEU A 975 18.04 85.66 -15.11
C LEU A 975 16.87 86.42 -15.75
N ASP A 976 15.68 86.37 -15.14
CA ASP A 976 14.45 87.04 -15.63
C ASP A 976 14.19 88.33 -14.85
N GLU A 977 14.54 89.47 -15.47
CA GLU A 977 14.34 90.86 -14.98
C GLU A 977 14.92 91.13 -13.57
N VAL A 978 16.07 90.54 -13.28
CA VAL A 978 16.71 90.60 -11.94
C VAL A 978 17.29 91.98 -11.60
N GLU A 979 17.64 92.76 -12.62
CA GLU A 979 18.25 94.07 -12.53
C GLU A 979 17.25 95.23 -12.57
N ALA A 980 15.94 94.96 -12.61
CA ALA A 980 14.90 95.99 -12.77
C ALA A 980 14.89 97.05 -11.66
N ALA A 981 15.37 96.71 -10.46
CA ALA A 981 15.46 97.61 -9.31
C ALA A 981 16.83 98.27 -9.13
N LEU A 982 17.79 98.04 -10.05
CA LEU A 982 19.15 98.58 -9.98
C LEU A 982 19.24 99.95 -10.66
N ASP A 983 20.00 100.86 -10.05
CA ASP A 983 20.43 102.10 -10.72
C ASP A 983 21.53 101.81 -11.75
N GLU A 984 21.89 102.82 -12.55
CA GLU A 984 22.86 102.68 -13.64
C GLU A 984 24.26 102.27 -13.13
N ALA A 985 24.69 102.81 -11.99
CA ALA A 985 26.00 102.50 -11.40
C ALA A 985 26.09 101.05 -10.92
N ASN A 986 25.07 100.54 -10.23
CA ASN A 986 25.03 99.16 -9.77
C ASN A 986 24.78 98.18 -10.92
N SER A 987 24.05 98.59 -11.97
CA SER A 987 23.88 97.79 -13.18
C SER A 987 25.21 97.52 -13.89
N LEU A 988 26.12 98.50 -13.94
CA LEU A 988 27.47 98.33 -14.49
C LEU A 988 28.32 97.38 -13.63
N ARG A 989 28.25 97.48 -12.30
CA ARG A 989 28.97 96.58 -11.40
C ARG A 989 28.47 95.14 -11.49
N PHE A 990 27.16 94.98 -11.57
CA PHE A 990 26.54 93.68 -11.79
C PHE A 990 26.98 93.07 -13.13
N THR A 991 27.06 93.89 -14.17
CA THR A 991 27.56 93.46 -15.49
C THR A 991 28.99 92.93 -15.41
N ASN A 992 29.89 93.58 -14.64
CA ASN A 992 31.25 93.07 -14.43
C ASN A 992 31.27 91.72 -13.70
N ILE A 993 30.39 91.52 -12.71
CA ILE A 993 30.24 90.25 -12.01
C ILE A 993 29.72 89.17 -12.98
N LEU A 994 28.75 89.50 -13.85
CA LEU A 994 28.26 88.57 -14.86
C LEU A 994 29.35 88.15 -15.84
N VAL A 995 30.24 89.06 -16.25
CA VAL A 995 31.39 88.72 -17.11
C VAL A 995 32.36 87.79 -16.38
N GLU A 996 32.62 88.00 -15.09
CA GLU A 996 33.45 87.09 -14.27
C GLU A 996 32.81 85.71 -14.15
N LEU A 997 31.52 85.63 -13.80
CA LEU A 997 30.81 84.35 -13.67
C LEU A 997 30.67 83.64 -15.01
N ALA A 998 30.64 84.38 -16.13
CA ALA A 998 30.58 83.82 -17.47
C ALA A 998 31.81 82.98 -17.84
N GLU A 999 32.91 83.04 -17.07
CA GLU A 999 34.03 82.10 -17.23
C GLU A 999 33.63 80.64 -16.95
N GLN A 1000 32.61 80.42 -16.11
CA GLN A 1000 32.22 79.10 -15.61
C GLN A 1000 30.80 78.68 -16.00
N SER A 1001 29.93 79.63 -16.36
CA SER A 1001 28.51 79.38 -16.64
C SER A 1001 28.03 80.19 -17.84
N GLN A 1002 27.17 79.62 -18.67
CA GLN A 1002 26.47 80.36 -19.73
C GLN A 1002 25.35 81.23 -19.14
N PHE A 1003 25.18 82.47 -19.60
CA PHE A 1003 24.13 83.36 -19.10
C PHE A 1003 23.08 83.66 -20.16
N ILE A 1004 21.81 83.57 -19.76
CA ILE A 1004 20.63 83.91 -20.55
C ILE A 1004 19.85 84.96 -19.76
N LEU A 1005 19.92 86.21 -20.18
CA LEU A 1005 19.33 87.35 -19.48
C LEU A 1005 18.04 87.75 -20.17
N ILE A 1006 16.92 87.88 -19.45
CA ILE A 1006 15.72 88.54 -19.94
C ILE A 1006 15.72 89.92 -19.31
N THR A 1007 15.96 90.96 -20.11
CA THR A 1007 16.29 92.29 -19.61
C THR A 1007 15.70 93.40 -20.47
N HIS A 1008 15.40 94.53 -19.84
CA HIS A 1008 15.13 95.81 -20.50
C HIS A 1008 16.22 96.87 -20.20
N ASN A 1009 17.24 96.51 -19.43
CA ASN A 1009 18.32 97.40 -18.99
C ASN A 1009 19.39 97.50 -20.08
N ARG A 1010 19.82 98.73 -20.39
CA ARG A 1010 20.80 98.98 -21.46
C ARG A 1010 22.19 98.44 -21.11
N ALA A 1011 22.62 98.53 -19.85
CA ALA A 1011 23.96 98.12 -19.43
C ALA A 1011 24.19 96.61 -19.63
N THR A 1012 23.21 95.78 -19.27
CA THR A 1012 23.25 94.32 -19.43
C THR A 1012 23.11 93.91 -20.91
N MET A 1013 22.27 94.60 -21.68
CA MET A 1013 22.19 94.40 -23.14
C MET A 1013 23.52 94.67 -23.84
N HIS A 1014 24.24 95.73 -23.45
CA HIS A 1014 25.53 96.08 -24.04
C HIS A 1014 26.64 95.05 -23.77
N ALA A 1015 26.55 94.31 -22.67
CA ALA A 1015 27.52 93.26 -22.35
C ALA A 1015 27.18 91.89 -22.95
N SER A 1016 26.07 91.79 -23.68
CA SER A 1016 25.60 90.54 -24.28
C SER A 1016 26.26 90.29 -25.63
N ASP A 1017 26.64 89.04 -25.87
CA ASP A 1017 27.25 88.58 -27.12
C ASP A 1017 26.19 88.24 -28.20
N ALA A 1018 24.94 87.98 -27.78
CA ALA A 1018 23.82 87.73 -28.68
C ALA A 1018 22.52 88.35 -28.15
N LEU A 1019 21.67 88.84 -29.06
CA LEU A 1019 20.35 89.39 -28.73
C LEU A 1019 19.21 88.64 -29.44
N TYR A 1020 18.24 88.20 -28.66
CA TYR A 1020 16.98 87.64 -29.13
C TYR A 1020 15.82 88.59 -28.82
N GLY A 1021 15.25 89.18 -29.86
CA GLY A 1021 14.01 89.94 -29.79
C GLY A 1021 12.79 89.02 -29.72
N VAL A 1022 11.92 89.20 -28.73
CA VAL A 1022 10.59 88.57 -28.69
C VAL A 1022 9.54 89.63 -28.93
N THR A 1023 8.79 89.45 -30.01
CA THR A 1023 7.70 90.35 -30.41
C THR A 1023 6.38 89.59 -30.38
N MET A 1024 5.28 90.31 -30.20
CA MET A 1024 3.94 89.75 -30.28
C MET A 1024 3.14 90.62 -31.26
N GLY A 1025 2.59 90.00 -32.30
CA GLY A 1025 1.75 90.68 -33.27
C GLY A 1025 0.30 90.79 -32.80
N ASN A 1026 -0.56 91.36 -33.64
CA ASN A 1026 -2.01 91.42 -33.40
C ASN A 1026 -2.68 90.03 -33.35
N ASP A 1027 -1.95 88.98 -33.72
CA ASP A 1027 -2.37 87.57 -33.67
C ASP A 1027 -2.20 86.94 -32.28
N GLY A 1028 -1.68 87.68 -31.29
CA GLY A 1028 -1.53 87.25 -29.90
C GLY A 1028 -0.50 86.13 -29.68
N MET A 1029 0.31 85.82 -30.69
CA MET A 1029 1.33 84.78 -30.64
C MET A 1029 2.72 85.40 -30.54
N SER A 1030 3.56 84.88 -29.63
CA SER A 1030 4.95 85.30 -29.52
C SER A 1030 5.77 84.78 -30.72
N LYS A 1031 6.57 85.67 -31.32
CA LYS A 1031 7.51 85.37 -32.41
C LYS A 1031 8.91 85.84 -32.05
N LEU A 1032 9.89 85.06 -32.46
CA LEU A 1032 11.30 85.32 -32.22
C LEU A 1032 11.96 86.03 -33.42
N VAL A 1033 12.76 87.04 -33.13
CA VAL A 1033 13.59 87.79 -34.08
C VAL A 1033 15.00 87.79 -33.51
N SER A 1034 15.99 87.25 -34.22
CA SER A 1034 17.37 87.16 -33.72
C SER A 1034 18.29 88.20 -34.37
N VAL A 1035 19.18 88.78 -33.57
CA VAL A 1035 20.26 89.67 -34.04
C VAL A 1035 21.56 89.23 -33.38
N LYS A 1036 22.55 88.83 -34.19
CA LYS A 1036 23.91 88.59 -33.70
C LYS A 1036 24.64 89.92 -33.62
N LEU A 1037 25.11 90.28 -32.43
CA LEU A 1037 26.01 91.41 -32.25
C LEU A 1037 27.42 90.92 -32.62
N ALA A 1038 28.10 91.64 -33.50
CA ALA A 1038 29.44 91.30 -33.98
C ALA A 1038 30.51 91.76 -32.99
#